data_AF-A0A8D0MEW8-F1
#
_entry.id   AF-A0A8D0MEW8-F1
#
_cell.length_a   1.000
_cell.length_b   1.000
_cell.length_c   1.000
_cell.angle_alpha   90.00
_cell.angle_beta   90.00
_cell.angle_gamma   90.00
#
_symmetry.space_group_name_H-M   'P 1'
#
loop_
_entity.id
_entity.type
_entity.pdbx_description
1 polymer ?
#
loop_
_entity_poly.entity_id
_entity_poly.type
_entity_poly.pdbx_seq_one_letter_code
_entity_poly.pdbx_strand_id
1 'polypeptide(L)'
;MKVVRKHSSQRNLSYNKLSEIDPAGFEDLPNLQEVYLSNNELAAIPSLGPASSHIVSLFLQHNRIRSVEGSQLKAYLSLEVLDLSSNNITEIRSTCFPHGLPLKELNLASNRISTLESGAFDGLSRSLLTLRLSKNRITQLPVKAFKLPRLTQLDLNRNRIRLIEGLTFQGLDSLEVLKLQRNNISKLTDGAFWGLARMHVLHLEFNSLAEVNSGSLYGLTALHQLHLSNNSISRINRDGWSFCQRLHELILSFNNLTRLDEESLADLSSLSILRLSHNSISHIAEGAFRGLKSLRVLELDHNEISGTIEDTSGAFTGLDSLSKLTLFGNKIKSVAKRAFSGLEGLEHLNLGENAIRSVQFDAFVKMKNLKELHISSDSFLCDCQLKWLPPWLLGRMLQGFVTATCAHPESLKGQSIFSVPPESFVCDDLPKPQIITQPETTTAVVGRDIRFTCSAASSSSSPMTFAWKKDSEVLANADMENFAHVRAQDGEVMEYTTILHLRRVTFGHEGRYQCVITNHFGSTYSHKARLTVNVLPSFTKMPHDIAIRTGTMARLECAATGHPNPQIAWQKDGGTDFPAARERRMHVMPDDDVFFITDVKVDDMGVYSCTAQNSAGSISANATLTVLETPSLAVPLEDRVVSVGETVALQCKATGSPPPRITWLKGGRPLSLTERHHFTPGNQLLVVQNVVAEDAGRYTCEMSNALGTARAHSQLSILPTPGCRKDGTTVGIFTIAVVCSIVLTSLVWVCIIYQTRKKSEEYSVTNTDETIVPPDVPSYLSSQGTLSDRQETVVRTEGGHQANGHIESNGVCPRDAGLFPEVETRGIACRQPKLCVGYTKEPWKMVEKVDGTPAPQKMTEHSSPAVVCGDGSTDTDSHSKEEVFYPQPVSRDSAQPGTPSSQEPSQRDHQNAAQPLSSGPTDGSRSSCRASVYPSNHDRMLTAQKQQPVTPLDGKGASSWTLARLCELDSLDLQPPSTLAPGKSELTEATSGLPDVPGEGQHLLLSNGHLPQAHDPSPECPPLTGQLPGTRSARLLFAPQS
;
A
#
# COMPACT_ATOMS: atom_id res chain seq x y z
N MET A 1 19.93 28.18 74.34
CA MET A 1 20.90 28.83 73.42
C MET A 1 21.59 29.99 74.14
N LYS A 2 22.78 30.45 73.70
CA LYS A 2 23.37 31.73 74.15
C LYS A 2 24.27 32.30 73.04
N VAL A 3 24.34 33.64 72.95
CA VAL A 3 25.10 34.42 71.95
C VAL A 3 24.67 34.19 70.49
N VAL A 4 23.74 35.02 70.00
CA VAL A 4 23.38 35.13 68.58
C VAL A 4 24.03 36.39 67.98
N ARG A 5 24.66 36.28 66.80
CA ARG A 5 25.11 37.45 66.03
C ARG A 5 23.89 38.12 65.37
N LYS A 6 23.47 39.31 65.84
CA LYS A 6 22.31 40.08 65.33
C LYS A 6 22.39 40.55 63.85
N HIS A 7 23.36 40.08 63.07
CA HIS A 7 23.68 40.56 61.71
C HIS A 7 23.74 39.46 60.64
N SER A 8 23.34 38.22 60.93
CA SER A 8 23.34 37.14 59.93
C SER A 8 22.03 37.13 59.13
N SER A 9 22.11 37.22 57.80
CA SER A 9 20.94 37.04 56.91
C SER A 9 20.54 35.58 56.73
N GLN A 10 21.42 34.65 57.09
CA GLN A 10 21.21 33.21 57.03
C GLN A 10 21.30 32.61 58.44
N ARG A 11 20.45 31.63 58.77
CA ARG A 11 20.55 30.84 60.01
C ARG A 11 20.47 29.36 59.70
N ASN A 12 21.59 28.66 59.89
CA ASN A 12 21.67 27.22 59.68
C ASN A 12 21.51 26.45 61.02
N LEU A 13 20.52 25.57 61.05
CA LEU A 13 20.14 24.67 62.14
C LEU A 13 19.96 23.22 61.63
N SER A 14 20.43 22.91 60.41
CA SER A 14 20.37 21.59 59.82
C SER A 14 21.22 20.54 60.57
N TYR A 15 20.94 19.26 60.35
CA TYR A 15 21.70 18.13 60.93
C TYR A 15 21.68 18.08 62.47
N ASN A 16 20.58 18.54 63.07
CA ASN A 16 20.33 18.45 64.51
C ASN A 16 19.24 17.40 64.82
N LYS A 17 18.77 17.35 66.07
CA LYS A 17 17.67 16.48 66.52
C LYS A 17 16.41 17.27 66.88
N LEU A 18 16.12 18.34 66.13
CA LEU A 18 14.98 19.23 66.42
C LEU A 18 13.67 18.55 66.00
N SER A 19 12.82 18.22 66.96
CA SER A 19 11.46 17.69 66.76
C SER A 19 10.41 18.80 66.56
N GLU A 20 10.68 19.97 67.11
CA GLU A 20 9.85 21.18 67.06
C GLU A 20 10.74 22.44 67.09
N ILE A 21 10.13 23.62 66.92
CA ILE A 21 10.80 24.92 67.00
C ILE A 21 9.97 25.85 67.89
N ASP A 22 10.60 26.43 68.91
CA ASP A 22 10.05 27.51 69.72
C ASP A 22 10.08 28.84 68.94
N PRO A 23 8.91 29.47 68.64
CA PRO A 23 8.83 30.74 67.94
C PRO A 23 9.56 31.90 68.65
N ALA A 24 9.65 31.89 69.98
CA ALA A 24 10.34 32.93 70.75
C ALA A 24 11.86 32.95 70.48
N GLY A 25 12.42 31.82 70.04
CA GLY A 25 13.83 31.71 69.62
C GLY A 25 14.21 32.49 68.35
N PHE A 26 13.26 33.21 67.76
CA PHE A 26 13.38 33.98 66.50
C PHE A 26 12.92 35.44 66.60
N GLU A 27 12.65 35.95 67.81
CA GLU A 27 12.45 37.39 68.05
C GLU A 27 13.74 38.19 67.75
N ASP A 28 13.61 39.48 67.42
CA ASP A 28 14.73 40.40 67.18
C ASP A 28 15.68 40.06 65.99
N LEU A 29 15.20 39.32 64.98
CA LEU A 29 15.98 38.92 63.79
C LEU A 29 15.50 39.54 62.46
N PRO A 30 15.43 40.88 62.31
CA PRO A 30 14.85 41.54 61.13
C PRO A 30 15.65 41.35 59.83
N ASN A 31 16.93 40.96 59.91
CA ASN A 31 17.79 40.72 58.75
C ASN A 31 17.70 39.29 58.22
N LEU A 32 17.02 38.37 58.93
CA LEU A 32 17.01 36.95 58.61
C LEU A 32 16.11 36.66 57.39
N GLN A 33 16.71 36.13 56.32
CA GLN A 33 16.03 35.83 55.05
C GLN A 33 16.11 34.33 54.70
N GLU A 34 17.15 33.61 55.14
CA GLU A 34 17.31 32.19 54.83
C GLU A 34 17.40 31.34 56.10
N VAL A 35 16.60 30.28 56.18
CA VAL A 35 16.57 29.36 57.32
C VAL A 35 16.74 27.92 56.84
N TYR A 36 17.82 27.28 57.30
CA TYR A 36 18.11 25.88 57.03
C TYR A 36 17.78 25.04 58.26
N LEU A 37 16.82 24.12 58.11
CA LEU A 37 16.29 23.22 59.14
C LEU A 37 16.26 21.77 58.63
N SER A 38 16.99 21.47 57.56
CA SER A 38 17.05 20.14 56.94
C SER A 38 17.68 19.10 57.85
N ASN A 39 17.42 17.81 57.61
CA ASN A 39 18.05 16.71 58.35
C ASN A 39 17.82 16.83 59.88
N ASN A 40 16.57 17.05 60.26
CA ASN A 40 16.08 17.13 61.64
C ASN A 40 14.93 16.12 61.85
N GLU A 41 14.19 16.22 62.96
CA GLU A 41 13.09 15.31 63.30
C GLU A 41 11.69 15.97 63.22
N LEU A 42 11.59 17.14 62.58
CA LEU A 42 10.38 17.98 62.56
C LEU A 42 9.17 17.24 61.97
N ALA A 43 8.03 17.31 62.67
CA ALA A 43 6.78 16.65 62.28
C ALA A 43 5.80 17.55 61.49
N ALA A 44 6.00 18.87 61.52
CA ALA A 44 5.18 19.90 60.86
C ALA A 44 6.07 21.05 60.37
N ILE A 45 5.48 22.05 59.68
CA ILE A 45 6.20 23.25 59.26
C ILE A 45 6.29 24.20 60.47
N PRO A 46 7.49 24.61 60.91
CA PRO A 46 7.62 25.42 62.10
C PRO A 46 7.11 26.85 61.90
N SER A 47 6.68 27.48 62.98
CA SER A 47 6.54 28.94 63.07
C SER A 47 7.86 29.54 63.56
N LEU A 48 8.30 30.63 62.93
CA LEU A 48 9.52 31.36 63.31
C LEU A 48 9.17 32.71 63.95
N GLY A 49 8.00 32.77 64.61
CA GLY A 49 7.53 33.96 65.31
C GLY A 49 7.49 35.19 64.40
N PRO A 50 7.89 36.37 64.90
CA PRO A 50 7.93 37.61 64.11
C PRO A 50 8.86 37.57 62.88
N ALA A 51 9.86 36.69 62.84
CA ALA A 51 10.78 36.60 61.70
C ALA A 51 10.13 35.98 60.45
N SER A 52 9.08 35.15 60.63
CA SER A 52 8.42 34.37 59.55
C SER A 52 8.07 35.21 58.32
N SER A 53 7.60 36.45 58.53
CA SER A 53 7.14 37.35 57.46
C SER A 53 8.25 37.86 56.53
N HIS A 54 9.52 37.80 56.96
CA HIS A 54 10.68 38.29 56.21
C HIS A 54 11.57 37.15 55.65
N ILE A 55 11.25 35.89 55.95
CA ILE A 55 11.96 34.73 55.38
C ILE A 55 11.66 34.62 53.88
N VAL A 56 12.72 34.57 53.08
CA VAL A 56 12.71 34.41 51.62
C VAL A 56 12.93 32.94 51.22
N SER A 57 13.75 32.20 51.98
CA SER A 57 14.05 30.78 51.71
C SER A 57 13.95 29.92 52.97
N LEU A 58 13.18 28.83 52.91
CA LEU A 58 12.98 27.89 54.02
C LEU A 58 13.27 26.45 53.56
N PHE A 59 14.31 25.85 54.15
CA PHE A 59 14.81 24.52 53.77
C PHE A 59 14.50 23.50 54.89
N LEU A 60 13.49 22.65 54.66
CA LEU A 60 12.94 21.66 55.60
C LEU A 60 13.12 20.21 55.10
N GLN A 61 13.96 19.98 54.10
CA GLN A 61 14.15 18.64 53.52
C GLN A 61 14.77 17.63 54.49
N HIS A 62 14.48 16.34 54.29
CA HIS A 62 14.94 15.27 55.20
C HIS A 62 14.46 15.46 56.66
N ASN A 63 13.18 15.80 56.84
CA ASN A 63 12.48 15.80 58.14
C ASN A 63 11.41 14.69 58.17
N ARG A 64 10.49 14.72 59.14
CA ARG A 64 9.42 13.73 59.34
C ARG A 64 8.02 14.29 59.04
N ILE A 65 7.94 15.42 58.31
CA ILE A 65 6.70 16.15 58.04
C ILE A 65 5.71 15.27 57.27
N ARG A 66 4.45 15.20 57.74
CA ARG A 66 3.41 14.30 57.20
C ARG A 66 2.35 15.02 56.37
N SER A 67 2.16 16.31 56.62
CA SER A 67 1.11 17.16 56.04
C SER A 67 1.63 18.58 55.89
N VAL A 68 1.05 19.35 54.96
CA VAL A 68 1.32 20.78 54.79
C VAL A 68 0.10 21.55 55.27
N GLU A 69 0.26 22.37 56.30
CA GLU A 69 -0.82 23.19 56.85
C GLU A 69 -0.72 24.63 56.35
N GLY A 70 -1.67 25.06 55.52
CA GLY A 70 -1.70 26.42 54.97
C GLY A 70 -1.81 27.52 56.04
N SER A 71 -2.36 27.20 57.21
CA SER A 71 -2.37 28.06 58.41
C SER A 71 -0.96 28.45 58.86
N GLN A 72 -0.03 27.49 58.88
CA GLN A 72 1.37 27.69 59.25
C GLN A 72 2.10 28.53 58.19
N LEU A 73 1.87 28.21 56.91
CA LEU A 73 2.48 28.95 55.79
C LEU A 73 1.97 30.40 55.67
N LYS A 74 0.76 30.73 56.11
CA LYS A 74 0.17 32.09 55.97
C LYS A 74 0.99 33.21 56.64
N ALA A 75 1.86 32.89 57.60
CA ALA A 75 2.78 33.86 58.22
C ALA A 75 3.96 34.27 57.32
N TYR A 76 4.27 33.49 56.28
CA TYR A 76 5.48 33.59 55.47
C TYR A 76 5.30 34.51 54.24
N LEU A 77 5.07 35.79 54.51
CA LEU A 77 4.67 36.79 53.51
C LEU A 77 5.74 37.12 52.44
N SER A 78 7.02 36.83 52.70
CA SER A 78 8.14 37.08 51.76
C SER A 78 8.73 35.80 51.12
N LEU A 79 8.12 34.64 51.36
CA LEU A 79 8.74 33.35 51.06
C LEU A 79 8.68 33.00 49.57
N GLU A 80 9.85 32.98 48.94
CA GLU A 80 10.04 32.68 47.52
C GLU A 80 10.47 31.22 47.26
N VAL A 81 11.20 30.60 48.21
CA VAL A 81 11.72 29.23 48.08
C VAL A 81 11.32 28.38 49.28
N LEU A 82 10.64 27.25 49.02
CA LEU A 82 10.26 26.28 50.05
C LEU A 82 10.67 24.86 49.63
N ASP A 83 11.60 24.27 50.39
CA ASP A 83 12.00 22.87 50.20
C ASP A 83 11.44 21.97 51.31
N LEU A 84 10.50 21.11 50.93
CA LEU A 84 9.85 20.09 51.74
C LEU A 84 10.20 18.67 51.26
N SER A 85 11.27 18.51 50.46
CA SER A 85 11.64 17.22 49.87
C SER A 85 12.13 16.19 50.90
N SER A 86 12.12 14.91 50.52
CA SER A 86 12.57 13.80 51.38
C SER A 86 11.87 13.75 52.76
N ASN A 87 10.59 14.11 52.81
CA ASN A 87 9.74 14.05 54.00
C ASN A 87 8.73 12.88 53.89
N ASN A 88 7.74 12.83 54.78
CA ASN A 88 6.74 11.77 54.86
C ASN A 88 5.36 12.17 54.28
N ILE A 89 5.27 13.26 53.50
CA ILE A 89 4.00 13.83 53.02
C ILE A 89 3.28 12.85 52.08
N THR A 90 2.00 12.55 52.33
CA THR A 90 1.20 11.54 51.59
C THR A 90 0.19 12.10 50.59
N GLU A 91 -0.19 13.37 50.74
CA GLU A 91 -1.27 14.02 49.99
C GLU A 91 -1.04 15.53 49.95
N ILE A 92 -1.55 16.21 48.92
CA ILE A 92 -1.62 17.69 48.86
C ILE A 92 -3.08 18.10 48.58
N ARG A 93 -3.61 18.97 49.43
CA ARG A 93 -4.95 19.58 49.30
C ARG A 93 -4.86 21.04 48.86
N SER A 94 -5.96 21.55 48.32
CA SER A 94 -6.26 22.97 48.10
C SER A 94 -5.96 23.87 49.32
N THR A 95 -6.13 23.34 50.53
CA THR A 95 -5.85 24.05 51.80
C THR A 95 -4.37 24.08 52.21
N CYS A 96 -3.49 23.34 51.53
CA CYS A 96 -2.06 23.30 51.85
C CYS A 96 -1.34 24.60 51.47
N PHE A 97 -1.71 25.23 50.35
CA PHE A 97 -1.02 26.38 49.78
C PHE A 97 -2.00 27.55 49.54
N PRO A 98 -2.26 28.40 50.56
CA PRO A 98 -3.25 29.48 50.44
C PRO A 98 -2.82 30.59 49.47
N HIS A 99 -3.82 31.32 48.95
CA HIS A 99 -3.59 32.53 48.15
C HIS A 99 -2.75 33.56 48.91
N GLY A 100 -1.76 34.14 48.22
CA GLY A 100 -0.95 35.27 48.71
C GLY A 100 0.50 34.93 49.03
N LEU A 101 0.88 33.65 49.06
CA LEU A 101 2.28 33.23 49.18
C LEU A 101 3.06 33.58 47.88
N PRO A 102 4.18 34.31 47.93
CA PRO A 102 4.94 34.71 46.74
C PRO A 102 5.92 33.64 46.24
N LEU A 103 5.68 32.35 46.55
CA LEU A 103 6.57 31.24 46.20
C LEU A 103 6.87 31.21 44.70
N LYS A 104 8.17 31.21 44.36
CA LYS A 104 8.73 31.03 43.02
C LYS A 104 9.19 29.59 42.80
N GLU A 105 9.72 28.94 43.83
CA GLU A 105 10.09 27.52 43.80
C GLU A 105 9.50 26.74 44.99
N LEU A 106 8.86 25.62 44.67
CA LEU A 106 8.33 24.65 45.63
C LEU A 106 8.87 23.24 45.32
N ASN A 107 9.64 22.68 46.26
CA ASN A 107 10.19 21.33 46.15
C ASN A 107 9.49 20.36 47.12
N LEU A 108 8.70 19.44 46.57
CA LEU A 108 7.99 18.36 47.26
C LEU A 108 8.53 16.97 46.87
N ALA A 109 9.72 16.89 46.23
CA ALA A 109 10.26 15.64 45.71
C ALA A 109 10.61 14.62 46.80
N SER A 110 10.68 13.33 46.45
CA SER A 110 11.05 12.21 47.36
C SER A 110 10.14 12.06 48.60
N ASN A 111 8.89 12.52 48.51
CA ASN A 111 7.85 12.30 49.53
C ASN A 111 7.08 10.99 49.23
N ARG A 112 5.88 10.85 49.79
CA ARG A 112 5.00 9.68 49.62
C ARG A 112 3.70 10.03 48.90
N ILE A 113 3.63 11.19 48.23
CA ILE A 113 2.41 11.79 47.68
C ILE A 113 1.79 10.85 46.66
N SER A 114 0.60 10.32 46.94
CA SER A 114 -0.18 9.49 46.01
C SER A 114 -1.31 10.25 45.33
N THR A 115 -1.83 11.28 45.99
CA THR A 115 -3.02 12.05 45.58
C THR A 115 -2.71 13.54 45.55
N LEU A 116 -3.21 14.21 44.51
CA LEU A 116 -3.26 15.67 44.38
C LEU A 116 -4.73 16.05 44.24
N GLU A 117 -5.21 16.95 45.10
CA GLU A 117 -6.55 17.53 44.95
C GLU A 117 -6.59 18.48 43.73
N SER A 118 -7.74 18.60 43.07
CA SER A 118 -7.91 19.62 42.03
C SER A 118 -7.74 21.02 42.63
N GLY A 119 -6.94 21.87 41.98
CA GLY A 119 -6.61 23.20 42.51
C GLY A 119 -5.61 23.22 43.67
N ALA A 120 -4.93 22.11 43.99
CA ALA A 120 -3.96 21.97 45.10
C ALA A 120 -2.84 23.04 45.14
N PHE A 121 -2.57 23.73 44.02
CA PHE A 121 -1.53 24.75 43.89
C PHE A 121 -2.05 26.12 43.43
N ASP A 122 -3.35 26.29 43.23
CA ASP A 122 -3.95 27.51 42.65
C ASP A 122 -3.68 28.78 43.48
N GLY A 123 -3.42 28.62 44.78
CA GLY A 123 -2.92 29.68 45.66
C GLY A 123 -1.64 30.37 45.18
N LEU A 124 -0.78 29.63 44.48
CA LEU A 124 0.57 30.03 44.05
C LEU A 124 0.62 30.51 42.59
N SER A 125 -0.52 30.51 41.89
CA SER A 125 -0.68 30.81 40.46
C SER A 125 -0.09 32.16 39.98
N ARG A 126 0.12 33.12 40.89
CA ARG A 126 0.66 34.46 40.58
C ARG A 126 2.19 34.53 40.60
N SER A 127 2.89 33.56 41.19
CA SER A 127 4.33 33.63 41.48
C SER A 127 5.12 32.39 41.09
N LEU A 128 4.51 31.19 41.11
CA LEU A 128 5.27 29.94 41.02
C LEU A 128 5.87 29.73 39.62
N LEU A 129 7.19 29.52 39.58
CA LEU A 129 7.99 29.30 38.38
C LEU A 129 8.48 27.85 38.27
N THR A 130 8.85 27.23 39.40
CA THR A 130 9.29 25.81 39.45
C THR A 130 8.51 25.02 40.50
N LEU A 131 7.99 23.85 40.09
CA LEU A 131 7.33 22.88 40.96
C LEU A 131 7.98 21.51 40.79
N ARG A 132 8.53 20.96 41.88
CA ARG A 132 9.14 19.61 41.89
C ARG A 132 8.30 18.64 42.71
N LEU A 133 7.75 17.63 42.04
CA LEU A 133 6.93 16.53 42.58
C LEU A 133 7.56 15.15 42.31
N SER A 134 8.83 15.11 41.89
CA SER A 134 9.50 13.86 41.48
C SER A 134 9.74 12.87 42.63
N LYS A 135 9.95 11.58 42.31
CA LYS A 135 10.15 10.48 43.28
C LYS A 135 8.98 10.30 44.28
N ASN A 136 7.76 10.65 43.90
CA ASN A 136 6.55 10.45 44.70
C ASN A 136 5.82 9.16 44.28
N ARG A 137 4.52 9.05 44.60
CA ARG A 137 3.68 7.87 44.33
C ARG A 137 2.47 8.19 43.45
N ILE A 138 2.47 9.34 42.77
CA ILE A 138 1.35 9.85 41.96
C ILE A 138 1.02 8.84 40.85
N THR A 139 -0.21 8.35 40.79
CA THR A 139 -0.66 7.32 39.83
C THR A 139 -1.38 7.87 38.61
N GLN A 140 -1.98 9.05 38.73
CA GLN A 140 -2.76 9.73 37.70
C GLN A 140 -2.74 11.25 37.94
N LEU A 141 -3.07 12.02 36.91
CA LEU A 141 -3.31 13.46 36.97
C LEU A 141 -4.72 13.71 36.42
N PRO A 142 -5.55 14.56 37.05
CA PRO A 142 -6.84 14.94 36.48
C PRO A 142 -6.67 15.86 35.27
N VAL A 143 -7.68 15.93 34.42
CA VAL A 143 -7.80 16.97 33.38
C VAL A 143 -7.69 18.37 34.02
N LYS A 144 -6.89 19.27 33.43
CA LYS A 144 -6.57 20.61 33.99
C LYS A 144 -5.99 20.57 35.41
N ALA A 145 -5.04 19.67 35.68
CA ALA A 145 -4.47 19.45 37.01
C ALA A 145 -3.77 20.67 37.64
N PHE A 146 -3.36 21.67 36.85
CA PHE A 146 -2.55 22.80 37.30
C PHE A 146 -2.99 24.11 36.67
N LYS A 147 -3.40 25.08 37.50
CA LYS A 147 -3.73 26.45 37.06
C LYS A 147 -2.60 27.43 37.37
N LEU A 148 -1.40 27.13 36.84
CA LEU A 148 -0.15 27.81 37.15
C LEU A 148 0.42 28.48 35.88
N PRO A 149 -0.19 29.57 35.39
CA PRO A 149 0.12 30.13 34.07
C PRO A 149 1.53 30.72 33.95
N ARG A 150 2.24 30.92 35.05
CA ARG A 150 3.65 31.40 35.11
C ARG A 150 4.68 30.31 35.33
N LEU A 151 4.26 29.05 35.51
CA LEU A 151 5.16 27.94 35.76
C LEU A 151 6.01 27.67 34.51
N THR A 152 7.33 27.67 34.64
CA THR A 152 8.28 27.40 33.54
C THR A 152 8.81 25.97 33.59
N GLN A 153 8.94 25.38 34.78
CA GLN A 153 9.38 23.99 34.97
C GLN A 153 8.45 23.18 35.89
N LEU A 154 8.01 22.02 35.40
CA LEU A 154 7.26 21.03 36.16
C LEU A 154 8.00 19.69 36.17
N ASP A 155 8.39 19.23 37.36
CA ASP A 155 9.09 17.95 37.54
C ASP A 155 8.23 16.88 38.21
N LEU A 156 7.77 15.91 37.42
CA LEU A 156 6.95 14.76 37.80
C LEU A 156 7.72 13.43 37.64
N ASN A 157 9.04 13.45 37.45
CA ASN A 157 9.84 12.24 37.18
C ASN A 157 9.78 11.21 38.32
N ARG A 158 10.00 9.92 38.03
CA ARG A 158 10.03 8.84 39.05
C ARG A 158 8.73 8.74 39.88
N ASN A 159 7.57 9.00 39.26
CA ASN A 159 6.26 8.73 39.85
C ASN A 159 5.70 7.40 39.30
N ARG A 160 4.37 7.19 39.37
CA ARG A 160 3.67 5.97 38.97
C ARG A 160 2.60 6.24 37.92
N ILE A 161 2.70 7.35 37.19
CA ILE A 161 1.71 7.79 36.21
C ILE A 161 1.65 6.78 35.06
N ARG A 162 0.43 6.34 34.70
CA ARG A 162 0.20 5.32 33.65
C ARG A 162 -0.40 5.87 32.35
N LEU A 163 -1.13 6.98 32.46
CA LEU A 163 -1.89 7.62 31.39
C LEU A 163 -1.70 9.13 31.52
N ILE A 164 -1.59 9.84 30.39
CA ILE A 164 -1.82 11.28 30.31
C ILE A 164 -3.09 11.48 29.48
N GLU A 165 -4.11 12.12 30.07
CA GLU A 165 -5.39 12.42 29.44
C GLU A 165 -5.35 13.76 28.67
N GLY A 166 -6.29 13.96 27.75
CA GLY A 166 -6.40 15.18 26.97
C GLY A 166 -6.58 16.39 27.88
N LEU A 167 -5.88 17.49 27.58
CA LEU A 167 -5.94 18.73 28.37
C LEU A 167 -5.43 18.60 29.83
N THR A 168 -4.71 17.52 30.20
CA THR A 168 -4.13 17.34 31.56
C THR A 168 -3.35 18.58 32.03
N PHE A 169 -2.56 19.17 31.12
CA PHE A 169 -1.65 20.28 31.41
C PHE A 169 -2.17 21.66 30.94
N GLN A 170 -3.45 21.78 30.57
CA GLN A 170 -4.04 23.07 30.20
C GLN A 170 -4.06 24.02 31.43
N GLY A 171 -3.54 25.24 31.26
CA GLY A 171 -3.35 26.22 32.34
C GLY A 171 -1.90 26.41 32.79
N LEU A 172 -0.95 25.75 32.12
CA LEU A 172 0.50 25.90 32.27
C LEU A 172 1.11 26.73 31.13
N ASP A 173 0.53 27.91 30.89
CA ASP A 173 0.72 28.68 29.65
C ASP A 173 2.17 29.12 29.39
N SER A 174 2.99 29.27 30.44
CA SER A 174 4.42 29.62 30.37
C SER A 174 5.39 28.43 30.48
N LEU A 175 4.91 27.18 30.42
CA LEU A 175 5.77 26.01 30.66
C LEU A 175 6.77 25.82 29.53
N GLU A 176 8.05 25.73 29.89
CA GLU A 176 9.18 25.51 28.98
C GLU A 176 9.73 24.08 29.08
N VAL A 177 9.68 23.48 30.27
CA VAL A 177 10.25 22.15 30.57
C VAL A 177 9.28 21.27 31.36
N LEU A 178 8.91 20.12 30.78
CA LEU A 178 8.09 19.08 31.43
C LEU A 178 8.89 17.79 31.61
N LYS A 179 8.96 17.30 32.85
CA LYS A 179 9.72 16.09 33.24
C LYS A 179 8.80 14.96 33.69
N LEU A 180 8.59 13.97 32.82
CA LEU A 180 7.74 12.79 33.05
C LEU A 180 8.54 11.46 32.99
N GLN A 181 9.87 11.51 32.90
CA GLN A 181 10.69 10.30 32.77
C GLN A 181 10.63 9.38 34.01
N ARG A 182 10.85 8.08 33.82
CA ARG A 182 10.77 7.04 34.88
C ARG A 182 9.38 6.97 35.54
N ASN A 183 8.32 7.21 34.78
CA ASN A 183 6.96 6.85 35.18
C ASN A 183 6.63 5.45 34.62
N ASN A 184 5.34 5.11 34.51
CA ASN A 184 4.87 3.84 33.94
C ASN A 184 3.91 4.13 32.76
N ILE A 185 4.13 5.23 32.02
CA ILE A 185 3.19 5.73 31.02
C ILE A 185 3.17 4.76 29.84
N SER A 186 2.04 4.08 29.64
CA SER A 186 1.83 3.15 28.52
C SER A 186 1.00 3.73 27.39
N LYS A 187 0.27 4.83 27.65
CA LYS A 187 -0.55 5.53 26.65
C LYS A 187 -0.56 7.04 26.88
N LEU A 188 -0.52 7.77 25.78
CA LEU A 188 -0.87 9.18 25.68
C LEU A 188 -2.21 9.25 24.94
N THR A 189 -3.16 10.05 25.38
CA THR A 189 -4.36 10.32 24.55
C THR A 189 -4.09 11.45 23.58
N ASP A 190 -5.02 11.69 22.65
CA ASP A 190 -4.94 12.87 21.81
C ASP A 190 -5.14 14.14 22.67
N GLY A 191 -4.42 15.21 22.31
CA GLY A 191 -4.39 16.45 23.10
C GLY A 191 -3.75 16.33 24.49
N ALA A 192 -3.03 15.25 24.80
CA ALA A 192 -2.39 15.01 26.10
C ALA A 192 -1.54 16.20 26.61
N PHE A 193 -0.80 16.85 25.69
CA PHE A 193 0.04 18.01 25.98
C PHE A 193 -0.53 19.33 25.42
N TRP A 194 -1.80 19.36 25.02
CA TRP A 194 -2.41 20.57 24.47
C TRP A 194 -2.50 21.69 25.51
N GLY A 195 -2.25 22.92 25.06
CA GLY A 195 -2.08 24.10 25.91
C GLY A 195 -0.60 24.42 26.22
N LEU A 196 0.32 23.46 26.09
CA LEU A 196 1.75 23.66 26.32
C LEU A 196 2.47 24.33 25.13
N ALA A 197 1.88 25.40 24.59
CA ALA A 197 2.33 26.07 23.36
C ALA A 197 3.71 26.77 23.47
N ARG A 198 4.26 26.89 24.68
CA ARG A 198 5.61 27.43 24.95
C ARG A 198 6.64 26.37 25.34
N MET A 199 6.26 25.09 25.42
CA MET A 199 7.16 24.04 25.88
C MET A 199 8.27 23.77 24.87
N HIS A 200 9.51 23.81 25.35
CA HIS A 200 10.73 23.60 24.57
C HIS A 200 11.32 22.20 24.78
N VAL A 201 11.19 21.62 25.98
CA VAL A 201 11.77 20.31 26.32
C VAL A 201 10.74 19.40 26.97
N LEU A 202 10.49 18.25 26.34
CA LEU A 202 9.64 17.19 26.86
C LEU A 202 10.46 15.91 27.14
N HIS A 203 10.47 15.50 28.40
CA HIS A 203 11.14 14.29 28.88
C HIS A 203 10.14 13.16 29.16
N LEU A 204 10.18 12.10 28.36
CA LEU A 204 9.35 10.90 28.46
C LEU A 204 10.19 9.60 28.55
N GLU A 205 11.48 9.70 28.85
CA GLU A 205 12.40 8.56 28.92
C GLU A 205 12.00 7.54 29.99
N PHE A 206 12.39 6.26 29.85
CA PHE A 206 12.10 5.21 30.84
C PHE A 206 10.60 5.12 31.18
N ASN A 207 9.75 4.97 30.16
CA ASN A 207 8.31 4.73 30.29
C ASN A 207 7.95 3.40 29.57
N SER A 208 6.70 3.22 29.17
CA SER A 208 6.20 1.98 28.53
C SER A 208 5.42 2.27 27.25
N LEU A 209 5.78 3.35 26.53
CA LEU A 209 5.13 3.74 25.28
C LEU A 209 5.46 2.74 24.17
N ALA A 210 4.44 2.13 23.56
CA ALA A 210 4.59 1.20 22.43
C ALA A 210 4.60 1.90 21.05
N GLU A 211 4.07 3.13 21.00
CA GLU A 211 4.04 4.03 19.86
C GLU A 211 3.91 5.49 20.34
N VAL A 212 4.05 6.45 19.43
CA VAL A 212 3.57 7.83 19.63
C VAL A 212 2.42 8.06 18.66
N ASN A 213 1.20 8.23 19.18
CA ASN A 213 0.01 8.58 18.40
C ASN A 213 0.07 10.05 17.95
N SER A 214 -0.33 10.32 16.71
CA SER A 214 -0.21 11.63 16.08
C SER A 214 -0.92 12.74 16.85
N GLY A 215 -2.11 12.48 17.39
CA GLY A 215 -2.85 13.45 18.19
C GLY A 215 -2.25 13.77 19.57
N SER A 216 -1.31 12.97 20.10
CA SER A 216 -0.69 13.27 21.41
C SER A 216 0.23 14.50 21.39
N LEU A 217 0.89 14.75 20.25
CA LEU A 217 1.78 15.89 20.03
C LEU A 217 1.04 17.17 19.61
N TYR A 218 -0.30 17.12 19.52
CA TYR A 218 -1.12 18.23 19.06
C TYR A 218 -0.97 19.48 19.94
N GLY A 219 -0.50 20.57 19.33
CA GLY A 219 -0.27 21.86 19.99
C GLY A 219 1.18 22.16 20.38
N LEU A 220 2.12 21.24 20.20
CA LEU A 220 3.54 21.38 20.62
C LEU A 220 4.40 22.22 19.64
N THR A 221 3.90 23.39 19.25
CA THR A 221 4.45 24.25 18.18
C THR A 221 5.76 24.98 18.51
N ALA A 222 6.22 24.90 19.76
CA ALA A 222 7.49 25.48 20.24
C ALA A 222 8.49 24.42 20.74
N LEU A 223 8.20 23.13 20.55
CA LEU A 223 9.03 22.03 21.04
C LEU A 223 10.36 22.00 20.28
N HIS A 224 11.47 22.02 21.02
CA HIS A 224 12.83 21.95 20.47
C HIS A 224 13.51 20.61 20.77
N GLN A 225 13.20 19.96 21.90
CA GLN A 225 13.75 18.66 22.29
C GLN A 225 12.66 17.67 22.72
N LEU A 226 12.72 16.45 22.19
CA LEU A 226 11.83 15.35 22.56
C LEU A 226 12.65 14.10 22.92
N HIS A 227 12.62 13.75 24.20
CA HIS A 227 13.38 12.63 24.77
C HIS A 227 12.45 11.44 25.02
N LEU A 228 12.55 10.40 24.19
CA LEU A 228 11.68 9.21 24.19
C LEU A 228 12.45 7.91 24.49
N SER A 229 13.71 8.00 24.92
CA SER A 229 14.58 6.84 25.11
C SER A 229 14.18 5.89 26.23
N ASN A 230 14.52 4.61 26.11
CA ASN A 230 14.09 3.56 27.04
C ASN A 230 12.55 3.49 27.14
N ASN A 231 11.91 3.32 25.99
CA ASN A 231 10.49 2.97 25.88
C ASN A 231 10.37 1.65 25.07
N SER A 232 9.18 1.31 24.59
CA SER A 232 8.93 0.12 23.75
C SER A 232 8.44 0.50 22.35
N ILE A 233 8.86 1.68 21.85
CA ILE A 233 8.37 2.25 20.59
C ILE A 233 8.79 1.35 19.43
N SER A 234 7.82 0.81 18.71
CA SER A 234 8.01 -0.21 17.67
C SER A 234 7.98 0.35 16.24
N ARG A 235 7.33 1.51 16.03
CA ARG A 235 7.22 2.21 14.74
C ARG A 235 7.10 3.72 14.91
N ILE A 236 7.44 4.45 13.85
CA ILE A 236 7.30 5.91 13.74
C ILE A 236 6.09 6.19 12.83
N ASN A 237 5.15 7.02 13.29
CA ASN A 237 3.98 7.44 12.52
C ASN A 237 4.23 8.86 11.97
N ARG A 238 3.95 9.13 10.68
CA ARG A 238 4.26 10.41 10.02
C ARG A 238 3.50 11.59 10.62
N ASP A 239 2.19 11.48 10.75
CA ASP A 239 1.27 12.62 10.89
C ASP A 239 1.49 13.47 12.17
N GLY A 240 2.06 12.88 13.23
CA GLY A 240 2.29 13.57 14.50
C GLY A 240 3.36 14.65 14.44
N TRP A 241 4.31 14.54 13.50
CA TRP A 241 5.43 15.45 13.36
C TRP A 241 5.02 16.83 12.83
N SER A 242 3.91 16.89 12.08
CA SER A 242 3.30 18.10 11.57
C SER A 242 3.01 19.16 12.64
N PHE A 243 2.81 18.75 13.91
CA PHE A 243 2.50 19.64 15.04
C PHE A 243 3.73 20.22 15.77
N CYS A 244 4.93 19.68 15.52
CA CYS A 244 6.16 20.05 16.22
C CYS A 244 7.33 20.35 15.26
N GLN A 245 7.06 21.00 14.12
CA GLN A 245 8.01 21.33 13.05
C GLN A 245 9.27 22.13 13.47
N ARG A 246 9.29 22.70 14.69
CA ARG A 246 10.46 23.38 15.30
C ARG A 246 11.42 22.43 16.03
N LEU A 247 11.11 21.14 16.09
CA LEU A 247 11.93 20.15 16.80
C LEU A 247 13.35 20.14 16.23
N HIS A 248 14.32 20.37 17.11
CA HIS A 248 15.75 20.44 16.80
C HIS A 248 16.47 19.13 17.15
N GLU A 249 15.99 18.43 18.20
CA GLU A 249 16.60 17.20 18.71
C GLU A 249 15.53 16.15 19.07
N LEU A 250 15.65 14.96 18.47
CA LEU A 250 14.77 13.81 18.70
C LEU A 250 15.61 12.60 19.14
N ILE A 251 15.36 12.11 20.35
CA ILE A 251 16.09 10.98 20.93
C ILE A 251 15.15 9.79 21.14
N LEU A 252 15.24 8.83 20.21
CA LEU A 252 14.49 7.57 20.17
C LEU A 252 15.37 6.34 20.52
N SER A 253 16.59 6.56 21.01
CA SER A 253 17.53 5.48 21.38
C SER A 253 16.99 4.55 22.49
N PHE A 254 17.38 3.28 22.51
CA PHE A 254 16.84 2.27 23.44
C PHE A 254 15.31 2.12 23.30
N ASN A 255 14.88 1.64 22.14
CA ASN A 255 13.49 1.32 21.80
C ASN A 255 13.43 0.04 20.95
N ASN A 256 12.27 -0.29 20.37
CA ASN A 256 12.01 -1.52 19.61
C ASN A 256 11.77 -1.25 18.10
N LEU A 257 12.30 -0.15 17.55
CA LEU A 257 12.16 0.17 16.13
C LEU A 257 12.86 -0.89 15.26
N THR A 258 12.17 -1.43 14.26
CA THR A 258 12.71 -2.48 13.35
C THR A 258 13.00 -1.99 11.93
N ARG A 259 12.35 -0.91 11.50
CA ARG A 259 12.47 -0.30 10.16
C ARG A 259 12.27 1.21 10.22
N LEU A 260 12.76 1.91 9.19
CA LEU A 260 12.45 3.32 8.92
C LEU A 260 11.85 3.45 7.52
N ASP A 261 10.64 4.02 7.44
CA ASP A 261 9.84 4.10 6.21
C ASP A 261 10.05 5.42 5.45
N GLU A 262 9.75 5.41 4.14
CA GLU A 262 9.87 6.57 3.25
C GLU A 262 9.10 7.78 3.80
N GLU A 263 9.77 8.94 3.88
CA GLU A 263 9.22 10.20 4.42
C GLU A 263 8.60 10.13 5.84
N SER A 264 8.88 9.08 6.63
CA SER A 264 8.32 8.88 7.99
C SER A 264 8.65 9.99 9.01
N LEU A 265 9.65 10.83 8.69
CA LEU A 265 10.10 11.98 9.49
C LEU A 265 10.07 13.31 8.70
N ALA A 266 9.48 13.35 7.50
CA ALA A 266 9.69 14.42 6.52
C ALA A 266 9.28 15.84 7.00
N ASP A 267 8.29 15.94 7.87
CA ASP A 267 7.79 17.23 8.39
C ASP A 267 8.79 17.90 9.36
N LEU A 268 9.73 17.16 9.93
CA LEU A 268 10.75 17.63 10.88
C LEU A 268 11.92 18.37 10.19
N SER A 269 11.60 19.28 9.27
CA SER A 269 12.58 19.98 8.44
C SER A 269 13.59 20.85 9.22
N SER A 270 13.28 21.21 10.47
CA SER A 270 14.18 21.92 11.41
C SER A 270 15.14 21.02 12.19
N LEU A 271 14.97 19.69 12.12
CA LEU A 271 15.69 18.75 12.97
C LEU A 271 17.19 18.75 12.67
N SER A 272 18.01 18.90 13.71
CA SER A 272 19.47 18.94 13.61
C SER A 272 20.13 17.68 14.18
N ILE A 273 19.53 17.07 15.21
CA ILE A 273 20.04 15.88 15.89
C ILE A 273 18.96 14.80 15.92
N LEU A 274 19.28 13.61 15.39
CA LEU A 274 18.42 12.43 15.43
C LEU A 274 19.20 11.24 16.00
N ARG A 275 18.74 10.69 17.13
CA ARG A 275 19.34 9.51 17.76
C ARG A 275 18.39 8.33 17.75
N LEU A 276 18.81 7.26 17.08
CA LEU A 276 18.09 6.00 16.89
C LEU A 276 18.92 4.79 17.38
N SER A 277 20.07 5.03 18.02
CA SER A 277 20.98 4.00 18.51
C SER A 277 20.33 3.04 19.53
N HIS A 278 20.79 1.78 19.61
CA HIS A 278 20.18 0.73 20.45
C HIS A 278 18.69 0.53 20.14
N ASN A 279 18.39 0.24 18.88
CA ASN A 279 17.09 -0.27 18.42
C ASN A 279 17.34 -1.61 17.70
N SER A 280 16.37 -2.11 16.92
CA SER A 280 16.52 -3.32 16.10
C SER A 280 16.37 -3.00 14.61
N ILE A 281 16.76 -1.79 14.20
CA ILE A 281 16.56 -1.29 12.83
C ILE A 281 17.43 -2.13 11.88
N SER A 282 16.76 -2.91 11.04
CA SER A 282 17.41 -3.77 10.03
C SER A 282 17.18 -3.27 8.61
N HIS A 283 16.11 -2.51 8.40
CA HIS A 283 15.76 -1.90 7.11
C HIS A 283 15.61 -0.37 7.24
N ILE A 284 16.13 0.36 6.24
CA ILE A 284 15.90 1.78 6.04
C ILE A 284 15.50 1.95 4.57
N ALA A 285 14.31 2.51 4.33
CA ALA A 285 13.79 2.74 3.00
C ALA A 285 14.60 3.79 2.23
N GLU A 286 14.56 3.72 0.90
CA GLU A 286 15.02 4.83 0.04
C GLU A 286 14.17 6.07 0.38
N GLY A 287 14.82 7.23 0.59
CA GLY A 287 14.12 8.44 1.02
C GLY A 287 13.54 8.44 2.44
N ALA A 288 13.90 7.50 3.33
CA ALA A 288 13.41 7.49 4.72
C ALA A 288 13.72 8.79 5.50
N PHE A 289 14.86 9.43 5.21
CA PHE A 289 15.27 10.71 5.81
C PHE A 289 14.96 11.94 4.94
N ARG A 290 14.21 11.77 3.85
CA ARG A 290 13.84 12.85 2.92
C ARG A 290 13.02 13.90 3.65
N GLY A 291 13.44 15.17 3.55
CA GLY A 291 12.82 16.30 4.26
C GLY A 291 13.66 16.85 5.42
N LEU A 292 14.56 16.04 6.00
CA LEU A 292 15.44 16.41 7.13
C LEU A 292 16.63 17.30 6.71
N LYS A 293 16.36 18.36 5.94
CA LYS A 293 17.36 19.26 5.33
C LYS A 293 18.29 19.94 6.33
N SER A 294 17.86 20.07 7.60
CA SER A 294 18.65 20.69 8.68
C SER A 294 19.55 19.70 9.43
N LEU A 295 19.45 18.39 9.17
CA LEU A 295 20.10 17.37 10.00
C LEU A 295 21.63 17.51 9.94
N ARG A 296 22.28 17.50 11.10
CA ARG A 296 23.74 17.59 11.27
C ARG A 296 24.33 16.33 11.89
N VAL A 297 23.59 15.68 12.79
CA VAL A 297 24.00 14.47 13.51
C VAL A 297 22.94 13.39 13.40
N LEU A 298 23.34 12.22 12.90
CA LEU A 298 22.52 11.00 12.83
C LEU A 298 23.25 9.85 13.53
N GLU A 299 22.65 9.35 14.60
CA GLU A 299 23.20 8.24 15.40
C GLU A 299 22.33 6.98 15.21
N LEU A 300 22.91 5.92 14.63
CA LEU A 300 22.27 4.64 14.28
C LEU A 300 23.05 3.43 14.88
N ASP A 301 23.88 3.68 15.89
CA ASP A 301 24.75 2.67 16.51
C ASP A 301 23.94 1.53 17.18
N HIS A 302 24.53 0.33 17.27
CA HIS A 302 23.94 -0.84 17.91
C HIS A 302 22.51 -1.12 17.40
N ASN A 303 22.41 -1.29 16.09
CA ASN A 303 21.20 -1.73 15.38
C ASN A 303 21.52 -2.99 14.56
N GLU A 304 20.56 -3.45 13.75
CA GLU A 304 20.67 -4.67 12.93
C GLU A 304 20.95 -4.33 11.45
N ILE A 305 21.52 -3.14 11.17
CA ILE A 305 21.70 -2.63 9.80
C ILE A 305 22.77 -3.45 9.07
N SER A 306 22.43 -3.91 7.87
CA SER A 306 23.32 -4.63 6.96
C SER A 306 23.06 -4.25 5.50
N GLY A 307 21.99 -4.78 4.91
CA GLY A 307 21.63 -4.61 3.49
C GLY A 307 21.46 -3.16 3.01
N THR A 308 21.19 -2.22 3.91
CA THR A 308 21.16 -0.77 3.63
C THR A 308 22.52 -0.24 3.15
N ILE A 309 23.63 -0.81 3.62
CA ILE A 309 25.00 -0.39 3.29
C ILE A 309 25.66 -1.33 2.26
N GLU A 310 25.19 -2.58 2.19
CA GLU A 310 25.71 -3.61 1.28
C GLU A 310 25.14 -3.55 -0.14
N ASP A 311 23.96 -2.95 -0.35
CA ASP A 311 23.24 -2.90 -1.64
C ASP A 311 22.47 -1.59 -1.88
N THR A 312 21.69 -1.15 -0.90
CA THR A 312 20.69 -0.08 -1.10
C THR A 312 21.34 1.26 -1.48
N SER A 313 20.95 1.81 -2.64
CA SER A 313 21.14 3.22 -2.96
C SER A 313 20.05 4.08 -2.31
N GLY A 314 20.42 5.28 -1.86
CA GLY A 314 19.44 6.34 -1.58
C GLY A 314 18.76 6.32 -0.22
N ALA A 315 19.14 5.42 0.70
CA ALA A 315 18.64 5.44 2.08
C ALA A 315 18.91 6.79 2.80
N PHE A 316 20.02 7.44 2.46
CA PHE A 316 20.45 8.74 3.03
C PHE A 316 20.23 9.94 2.08
N THR A 317 19.38 9.85 1.05
CA THR A 317 19.12 11.00 0.15
C THR A 317 18.39 12.14 0.86
N GLY A 318 18.80 13.39 0.61
CA GLY A 318 18.26 14.59 1.24
C GLY A 318 18.90 14.93 2.59
N LEU A 319 19.96 14.22 2.98
CA LEU A 319 20.81 14.52 4.13
C LEU A 319 22.05 15.35 3.75
N ASP A 320 21.92 16.21 2.75
CA ASP A 320 22.98 17.00 2.13
C ASP A 320 23.78 17.86 3.14
N SER A 321 23.13 18.24 4.25
CA SER A 321 23.70 19.01 5.37
C SER A 321 24.41 18.18 6.44
N LEU A 322 24.35 16.85 6.39
CA LEU A 322 24.78 15.99 7.49
C LEU A 322 26.30 16.07 7.69
N SER A 323 26.72 16.34 8.93
CA SER A 323 28.13 16.45 9.31
C SER A 323 28.69 15.19 9.98
N LYS A 324 27.86 14.47 10.73
CA LYS A 324 28.22 13.25 11.46
C LYS A 324 27.19 12.14 11.27
N LEU A 325 27.68 10.97 10.85
CA LEU A 325 26.94 9.71 10.79
C LEU A 325 27.70 8.64 11.57
N THR A 326 27.00 7.91 12.44
CA THR A 326 27.58 6.80 13.18
C THR A 326 26.67 5.56 13.08
N LEU A 327 27.29 4.44 12.68
CA LEU A 327 26.70 3.13 12.40
C LEU A 327 27.47 2.04 13.16
N PHE A 328 28.05 2.39 14.31
CA PHE A 328 28.90 1.53 15.12
C PHE A 328 28.13 0.29 15.62
N GLY A 329 28.77 -0.88 15.73
CA GLY A 329 28.14 -2.06 16.35
C GLY A 329 26.94 -2.63 15.57
N ASN A 330 26.92 -2.45 14.24
CA ASN A 330 25.87 -2.97 13.34
C ASN A 330 26.30 -4.29 12.68
N LYS A 331 25.57 -4.77 11.66
CA LYS A 331 25.82 -6.06 10.99
C LYS A 331 26.39 -5.91 9.57
N ILE A 332 27.03 -4.78 9.27
CA ILE A 332 27.51 -4.44 7.93
C ILE A 332 28.68 -5.35 7.54
N LYS A 333 28.48 -6.23 6.54
CA LYS A 333 29.54 -7.12 6.02
C LYS A 333 30.29 -6.54 4.82
N SER A 334 29.71 -5.58 4.11
CA SER A 334 30.37 -4.91 2.99
C SER A 334 29.83 -3.50 2.75
N VAL A 335 30.56 -2.70 1.97
CA VAL A 335 30.20 -1.30 1.70
C VAL A 335 30.12 -1.07 0.19
N ALA A 336 28.92 -0.74 -0.29
CA ALA A 336 28.66 -0.50 -1.70
C ALA A 336 28.95 0.95 -2.14
N LYS A 337 29.33 1.14 -3.40
CA LYS A 337 29.66 2.46 -4.00
C LYS A 337 28.51 3.48 -3.96
N ARG A 338 27.27 3.02 -3.76
CA ARG A 338 26.05 3.84 -3.73
C ARG A 338 25.44 4.03 -2.33
N ALA A 339 25.97 3.36 -1.30
CA ALA A 339 25.39 3.38 0.05
C ALA A 339 25.27 4.80 0.62
N PHE A 340 26.36 5.58 0.54
CA PHE A 340 26.45 6.93 1.09
C PHE A 340 26.08 8.03 0.07
N SER A 341 25.07 7.77 -0.77
CA SER A 341 24.56 8.78 -1.72
C SER A 341 23.61 9.75 -1.02
N GLY A 342 23.86 11.06 -1.12
CA GLY A 342 23.16 12.10 -0.35
C GLY A 342 23.93 12.58 0.89
N LEU A 343 25.18 12.15 1.07
CA LEU A 343 26.06 12.50 2.18
C LEU A 343 27.30 13.29 1.74
N GLU A 344 27.20 14.04 0.63
CA GLU A 344 28.31 14.81 0.05
C GLU A 344 28.96 15.81 1.03
N GLY A 345 28.22 16.30 2.02
CA GLY A 345 28.69 17.21 3.07
C GLY A 345 29.42 16.56 4.25
N LEU A 346 29.44 15.22 4.36
CA LEU A 346 29.82 14.51 5.59
C LEU A 346 31.29 14.72 5.98
N GLU A 347 31.52 14.99 7.28
CA GLU A 347 32.84 15.20 7.86
C GLU A 347 33.30 14.04 8.76
N HIS A 348 32.36 13.39 9.46
CA HIS A 348 32.63 12.30 10.41
C HIS A 348 31.78 11.07 10.05
N LEU A 349 32.43 9.92 9.77
CA LEU A 349 31.78 8.64 9.55
C LEU A 349 32.35 7.57 10.50
N ASN A 350 31.48 6.86 11.21
CA ASN A 350 31.87 5.76 12.09
C ASN A 350 31.21 4.43 11.67
N LEU A 351 32.05 3.47 11.29
CA LEU A 351 31.72 2.10 10.90
C LEU A 351 32.42 1.06 11.80
N GLY A 352 32.89 1.46 12.99
CA GLY A 352 33.52 0.55 13.96
C GLY A 352 32.59 -0.55 14.46
N GLU A 353 33.16 -1.63 14.99
CA GLU A 353 32.43 -2.83 15.46
C GLU A 353 31.45 -3.38 14.42
N ASN A 354 31.86 -3.38 13.14
CA ASN A 354 31.17 -4.05 12.06
C ASN A 354 32.14 -5.03 11.39
N ALA A 355 31.69 -6.26 11.14
CA ALA A 355 32.50 -7.31 10.50
C ALA A 355 32.65 -7.10 8.98
N ILE A 356 33.14 -5.92 8.58
CA ILE A 356 33.31 -5.50 7.19
C ILE A 356 34.39 -6.35 6.52
N ARG A 357 34.04 -6.95 5.39
CA ARG A 357 34.87 -7.87 4.61
C ARG A 357 35.39 -7.25 3.32
N SER A 358 34.57 -6.43 2.65
CA SER A 358 34.93 -5.79 1.37
C SER A 358 34.33 -4.38 1.26
N VAL A 359 35.12 -3.41 0.79
CA VAL A 359 34.66 -2.04 0.48
C VAL A 359 34.87 -1.82 -1.03
N GLN A 360 33.78 -1.55 -1.76
CA GLN A 360 33.85 -1.33 -3.21
C GLN A 360 34.72 -0.11 -3.55
N PHE A 361 35.42 -0.17 -4.69
CA PHE A 361 36.18 0.96 -5.24
C PHE A 361 35.34 2.25 -5.27
N ASP A 362 35.93 3.38 -4.86
CA ASP A 362 35.30 4.69 -4.71
C ASP A 362 34.12 4.78 -3.69
N ALA A 363 33.92 3.82 -2.78
CA ALA A 363 32.74 3.86 -1.88
C ALA A 363 32.60 5.14 -1.03
N PHE A 364 33.70 5.87 -0.82
CA PHE A 364 33.73 7.13 -0.09
C PHE A 364 33.88 8.38 -0.98
N VAL A 365 33.92 8.25 -2.31
CA VAL A 365 34.29 9.33 -3.26
C VAL A 365 33.39 10.58 -3.23
N LYS A 366 32.13 10.40 -2.79
CA LYS A 366 31.16 11.50 -2.61
C LYS A 366 31.50 12.40 -1.42
N MET A 367 32.07 11.83 -0.35
CA MET A 367 32.31 12.50 0.94
C MET A 367 33.64 13.28 0.88
N LYS A 368 33.68 14.32 0.05
CA LYS A 368 34.89 15.13 -0.18
C LYS A 368 35.39 15.82 1.09
N ASN A 369 34.46 16.14 2.01
CA ASN A 369 34.71 16.82 3.27
C ASN A 369 35.13 15.89 4.43
N LEU A 370 35.25 14.58 4.21
CA LEU A 370 35.51 13.59 5.26
C LEU A 370 36.85 13.83 5.96
N LYS A 371 36.80 14.05 7.29
CA LYS A 371 37.92 14.30 8.20
C LYS A 371 38.21 13.11 9.10
N GLU A 372 37.18 12.37 9.50
CA GLU A 372 37.27 11.21 10.39
C GLU A 372 36.51 10.01 9.80
N LEU A 373 37.16 8.84 9.76
CA LEU A 373 36.60 7.59 9.26
C LEU A 373 37.00 6.44 10.18
N HIS A 374 36.14 6.11 11.14
CA HIS A 374 36.39 4.99 12.04
C HIS A 374 36.00 3.67 11.36
N ILE A 375 36.94 2.72 11.31
CA ILE A 375 36.71 1.34 10.86
C ILE A 375 37.49 0.43 11.82
N SER A 376 36.80 -0.48 12.52
CA SER A 376 37.43 -1.60 13.24
C SER A 376 36.85 -2.92 12.71
N SER A 377 37.69 -3.70 12.03
CA SER A 377 37.31 -5.02 11.50
C SER A 377 38.56 -5.89 11.29
N ASP A 378 38.49 -7.12 11.78
CA ASP A 378 39.47 -8.19 11.56
C ASP A 378 39.18 -9.03 10.31
N SER A 379 38.06 -8.74 9.65
CA SER A 379 37.33 -9.67 8.79
C SER A 379 37.55 -9.43 7.30
N PHE A 380 38.54 -8.60 6.93
CA PHE A 380 38.77 -8.15 5.55
C PHE A 380 39.23 -9.27 4.61
N LEU A 381 38.70 -9.21 3.40
CA LEU A 381 39.13 -9.98 2.24
C LEU A 381 40.11 -9.07 1.46
N CYS A 382 41.39 -9.35 1.57
CA CYS A 382 42.48 -8.54 1.02
C CYS A 382 42.82 -8.95 -0.43
N ASP A 383 41.80 -8.90 -1.29
CA ASP A 383 41.92 -9.11 -2.73
C ASP A 383 42.24 -7.81 -3.50
N CYS A 384 42.28 -7.90 -4.83
CA CYS A 384 42.45 -6.74 -5.71
C CYS A 384 41.32 -5.69 -5.58
N GLN A 385 40.14 -6.03 -5.04
CA GLN A 385 39.05 -5.09 -4.78
C GLN A 385 39.34 -4.21 -3.56
N LEU A 386 40.16 -4.68 -2.60
CA LEU A 386 40.58 -3.89 -1.44
C LEU A 386 41.85 -3.05 -1.69
N LYS A 387 42.64 -3.38 -2.72
CA LYS A 387 43.94 -2.76 -3.08
C LYS A 387 43.98 -1.23 -3.05
N TRP A 388 42.88 -0.56 -3.38
CA TRP A 388 42.79 0.91 -3.44
C TRP A 388 42.64 1.57 -2.05
N LEU A 389 42.14 0.83 -1.06
CA LEU A 389 41.72 1.40 0.23
C LEU A 389 42.90 1.87 1.10
N PRO A 390 43.98 1.09 1.31
CA PRO A 390 45.14 1.55 2.09
C PRO A 390 45.78 2.86 1.56
N PRO A 391 46.13 3.01 0.26
CA PRO A 391 46.72 4.25 -0.23
C PRO A 391 45.72 5.41 -0.25
N TRP A 392 44.41 5.15 -0.42
CA TRP A 392 43.38 6.20 -0.33
C TRP A 392 43.25 6.73 1.11
N LEU A 393 43.25 5.86 2.12
CA LEU A 393 43.21 6.25 3.53
C LEU A 393 44.44 7.09 3.91
N LEU A 394 45.63 6.65 3.51
CA LEU A 394 46.89 7.37 3.75
C LEU A 394 46.91 8.74 3.06
N GLY A 395 46.51 8.81 1.78
CA GLY A 395 46.38 10.05 1.01
C GLY A 395 45.30 11.02 1.53
N ARG A 396 44.44 10.57 2.45
CA ARG A 396 43.42 11.38 3.14
C ARG A 396 43.72 11.61 4.63
N MET A 397 44.86 11.13 5.15
CA MET A 397 45.24 11.19 6.58
C MET A 397 44.27 10.46 7.53
N LEU A 398 43.46 9.51 7.02
CA LEU A 398 42.41 8.82 7.78
C LEU A 398 42.89 7.59 8.55
N GLN A 399 44.12 7.13 8.32
CA GLN A 399 44.64 5.87 8.87
C GLN A 399 44.64 5.81 10.41
N GLY A 400 44.71 6.96 11.10
CA GLY A 400 44.71 7.03 12.57
C GLY A 400 43.40 6.53 13.23
N PHE A 401 42.33 6.39 12.47
CA PHE A 401 41.01 5.92 12.94
C PHE A 401 40.67 4.51 12.45
N VAL A 402 41.56 3.85 11.70
CA VAL A 402 41.30 2.57 11.02
C VAL A 402 42.15 1.44 11.59
N THR A 403 41.49 0.50 12.28
CA THR A 403 42.06 -0.78 12.70
C THR A 403 41.52 -1.88 11.78
N ALA A 404 42.25 -2.15 10.69
CA ALA A 404 41.85 -3.11 9.67
C ALA A 404 42.94 -4.17 9.46
N THR A 405 42.57 -5.44 9.62
CA THR A 405 43.42 -6.61 9.34
C THR A 405 42.74 -7.59 8.39
N CYS A 406 43.54 -8.31 7.61
CA CYS A 406 43.07 -9.32 6.67
C CYS A 406 42.66 -10.60 7.41
N ALA A 407 41.49 -11.15 7.09
CA ALA A 407 41.11 -12.52 7.39
C ALA A 407 41.50 -13.49 6.26
N HIS A 408 41.51 -13.00 5.02
CA HIS A 408 41.77 -13.77 3.79
C HIS A 408 42.54 -12.93 2.76
N PRO A 409 43.36 -13.51 1.85
CA PRO A 409 43.81 -14.91 1.81
C PRO A 409 44.56 -15.34 3.07
N GLU A 410 44.59 -16.66 3.36
CA GLU A 410 45.29 -17.22 4.52
C GLU A 410 46.77 -16.79 4.60
N SER A 411 47.41 -16.51 3.46
CA SER A 411 48.78 -15.98 3.36
C SER A 411 48.96 -14.56 3.91
N LEU A 412 47.89 -13.77 4.00
CA LEU A 412 47.88 -12.40 4.53
C LEU A 412 47.18 -12.29 5.90
N LYS A 413 46.68 -13.41 6.43
CA LYS A 413 45.82 -13.46 7.61
C LYS A 413 46.48 -12.86 8.86
N GLY A 414 45.73 -12.01 9.56
CA GLY A 414 46.20 -11.26 10.74
C GLY A 414 47.10 -10.06 10.43
N GLN A 415 47.57 -9.87 9.19
CA GLN A 415 48.34 -8.69 8.81
C GLN A 415 47.42 -7.46 8.68
N SER A 416 47.95 -6.26 8.96
CA SER A 416 47.20 -5.03 8.71
C SER A 416 47.15 -4.70 7.23
N ILE A 417 46.04 -4.13 6.75
CA ILE A 417 45.89 -3.70 5.35
C ILE A 417 46.96 -2.66 4.94
N PHE A 418 47.57 -1.96 5.90
CA PHE A 418 48.65 -0.99 5.68
C PHE A 418 50.04 -1.63 5.59
N SER A 419 50.21 -2.89 6.01
CA SER A 419 51.46 -3.65 5.92
C SER A 419 51.54 -4.59 4.71
N VAL A 420 50.41 -4.84 4.03
CA VAL A 420 50.35 -5.69 2.83
C VAL A 420 50.89 -4.93 1.61
N PRO A 421 51.84 -5.50 0.83
CA PRO A 421 52.31 -4.88 -0.42
C PRO A 421 51.18 -4.72 -1.46
N PRO A 422 51.15 -3.63 -2.25
CA PRO A 422 50.13 -3.44 -3.30
C PRO A 422 50.02 -4.62 -4.28
N GLU A 423 51.12 -5.33 -4.54
CA GLU A 423 51.22 -6.46 -5.45
C GLU A 423 50.56 -7.73 -4.90
N SER A 424 50.44 -7.86 -3.58
CA SER A 424 49.83 -9.03 -2.91
C SER A 424 48.30 -9.03 -2.93
N PHE A 425 47.67 -7.89 -3.24
CA PHE A 425 46.23 -7.76 -3.44
C PHE A 425 45.82 -8.25 -4.84
N VAL A 426 45.66 -9.57 -4.99
CA VAL A 426 45.26 -10.27 -6.22
C VAL A 426 43.79 -10.71 -6.19
N CYS A 427 43.20 -11.10 -7.33
CA CYS A 427 41.82 -11.60 -7.43
C CYS A 427 41.76 -13.00 -8.09
N ASP A 428 42.82 -13.79 -7.90
CA ASP A 428 42.96 -15.14 -8.49
C ASP A 428 42.06 -16.16 -7.78
N ASP A 429 41.54 -15.80 -6.60
CA ASP A 429 40.53 -16.50 -5.82
C ASP A 429 39.27 -15.63 -5.70
N LEU A 430 38.09 -16.24 -5.84
CA LEU A 430 36.76 -15.62 -5.79
C LEU A 430 35.92 -16.23 -4.64
N PRO A 431 36.32 -16.05 -3.36
CA PRO A 431 35.71 -16.75 -2.24
C PRO A 431 34.40 -16.09 -1.77
N LYS A 432 34.13 -14.85 -2.18
CA LYS A 432 32.84 -14.17 -2.00
C LYS A 432 31.96 -14.44 -3.24
N PRO A 433 30.68 -14.83 -3.09
CA PRO A 433 29.82 -15.15 -4.22
C PRO A 433 29.62 -13.97 -5.18
N GLN A 434 29.60 -14.26 -6.48
CA GLN A 434 29.30 -13.29 -7.55
C GLN A 434 28.09 -13.74 -8.36
N ILE A 435 27.08 -12.88 -8.53
CA ILE A 435 25.88 -13.19 -9.33
C ILE A 435 26.26 -13.38 -10.80
N ILE A 436 25.89 -14.52 -11.37
CA ILE A 436 25.95 -14.84 -12.81
C ILE A 436 24.59 -14.57 -13.45
N THR A 437 23.54 -15.27 -13.00
CA THR A 437 22.19 -15.14 -13.56
C THR A 437 21.35 -14.21 -12.71
N GLN A 438 20.77 -13.17 -13.33
CA GLN A 438 19.87 -12.21 -12.69
C GLN A 438 18.40 -12.63 -12.83
N PRO A 439 17.51 -12.30 -11.87
CA PRO A 439 16.08 -12.55 -12.00
C PRO A 439 15.42 -11.59 -13.00
N GLU A 440 14.61 -12.10 -13.92
CA GLU A 440 13.94 -11.30 -14.93
C GLU A 440 12.73 -10.53 -14.38
N THR A 441 12.43 -9.35 -14.94
CA THR A 441 11.19 -8.59 -14.64
C THR A 441 10.01 -9.22 -15.38
N THR A 442 8.91 -9.48 -14.69
CA THR A 442 7.80 -10.32 -15.20
C THR A 442 6.43 -9.69 -14.93
N THR A 443 5.48 -9.95 -15.82
CA THR A 443 4.06 -9.64 -15.61
C THR A 443 3.27 -10.94 -15.48
N ALA A 444 2.44 -11.05 -14.46
CA ALA A 444 1.67 -12.24 -14.13
C ALA A 444 0.17 -11.97 -14.15
N VAL A 445 -0.62 -13.00 -14.47
CA VAL A 445 -2.09 -12.96 -14.30
C VAL A 445 -2.45 -13.60 -12.96
N VAL A 446 -3.39 -13.00 -12.21
CA VAL A 446 -3.85 -13.54 -10.93
C VAL A 446 -4.24 -15.02 -11.03
N GLY A 447 -3.84 -15.80 -10.03
CA GLY A 447 -4.07 -17.24 -9.95
C GLY A 447 -3.06 -18.11 -10.71
N ARG A 448 -2.13 -17.54 -11.49
CA ARG A 448 -1.03 -18.29 -12.12
C ARG A 448 0.17 -18.48 -11.18
N ASP A 449 0.97 -19.50 -11.45
CA ASP A 449 2.24 -19.75 -10.76
C ASP A 449 3.39 -19.08 -11.52
N ILE A 450 4.30 -18.43 -10.80
CA ILE A 450 5.47 -17.72 -11.33
C ILE A 450 6.74 -18.23 -10.63
N ARG A 451 7.90 -18.14 -11.29
CA ARG A 451 9.20 -18.38 -10.68
C ARG A 451 10.17 -17.23 -10.98
N PHE A 452 11.03 -16.87 -10.01
CA PHE A 452 12.21 -16.04 -10.23
C PHE A 452 13.46 -16.90 -10.02
N THR A 453 14.41 -16.85 -10.95
CA THR A 453 15.68 -17.61 -10.88
C THR A 453 16.85 -16.66 -10.67
N CYS A 454 17.85 -17.07 -9.88
CA CYS A 454 19.12 -16.37 -9.75
C CYS A 454 20.25 -17.39 -9.55
N SER A 455 21.44 -17.15 -10.11
CA SER A 455 22.63 -18.00 -9.87
C SER A 455 23.88 -17.18 -9.54
N ALA A 456 24.80 -17.77 -8.79
CA ALA A 456 26.08 -17.16 -8.42
C ALA A 456 27.21 -18.19 -8.33
N ALA A 457 28.44 -17.78 -8.67
CA ALA A 457 29.63 -18.60 -8.52
C ALA A 457 30.47 -18.22 -7.29
N SER A 458 31.21 -19.20 -6.77
CA SER A 458 32.22 -19.08 -5.70
C SER A 458 33.30 -20.14 -5.91
N SER A 459 34.58 -19.80 -5.74
CA SER A 459 35.69 -20.77 -5.61
C SER A 459 35.82 -21.30 -4.18
N SER A 460 35.22 -20.64 -3.19
CA SER A 460 35.13 -21.17 -1.84
C SER A 460 33.99 -22.18 -1.73
N SER A 461 34.30 -23.36 -1.17
CA SER A 461 33.36 -24.41 -0.75
C SER A 461 32.58 -24.08 0.53
N SER A 462 32.70 -22.84 1.04
CA SER A 462 31.98 -22.38 2.24
C SER A 462 30.46 -22.47 2.08
N PRO A 463 29.71 -22.90 3.12
CA PRO A 463 28.25 -22.98 3.07
C PRO A 463 27.59 -21.68 2.60
N MET A 464 26.78 -21.80 1.57
CA MET A 464 25.94 -20.72 1.05
C MET A 464 24.61 -20.67 1.81
N THR A 465 24.16 -19.45 2.07
CA THR A 465 22.81 -19.14 2.54
C THR A 465 22.12 -18.26 1.51
N PHE A 466 20.85 -18.59 1.23
CA PHE A 466 20.03 -17.96 0.20
C PHE A 466 18.89 -17.23 0.87
N ALA A 467 18.56 -16.03 0.39
CA ALA A 467 17.38 -15.31 0.82
C ALA A 467 16.81 -14.52 -0.35
N TRP A 468 15.49 -14.52 -0.48
CA TRP A 468 14.80 -13.63 -1.40
C TRP A 468 14.20 -12.46 -0.62
N LYS A 469 14.28 -11.27 -1.21
CA LYS A 469 13.63 -10.07 -0.73
C LYS A 469 12.45 -9.69 -1.62
N LYS A 470 11.39 -9.14 -1.03
CA LYS A 470 10.34 -8.38 -1.73
C LYS A 470 10.36 -6.94 -1.21
N ASP A 471 10.43 -5.99 -2.12
CA ASP A 471 10.50 -4.54 -1.88
C ASP A 471 11.60 -4.11 -0.87
N SER A 472 12.67 -4.91 -0.83
CA SER A 472 13.86 -4.81 0.03
C SER A 472 13.76 -5.51 1.41
N GLU A 473 12.61 -6.03 1.81
CA GLU A 473 12.42 -6.85 3.02
C GLU A 473 12.61 -8.35 2.74
N VAL A 474 13.19 -9.11 3.67
CA VAL A 474 13.48 -10.55 3.49
C VAL A 474 12.22 -11.40 3.67
N LEU A 475 11.95 -12.29 2.72
CA LEU A 475 10.86 -13.27 2.75
C LEU A 475 11.22 -14.43 3.70
N ALA A 476 10.81 -14.33 4.96
CA ALA A 476 11.16 -15.29 6.01
C ALA A 476 10.75 -16.75 5.71
N ASN A 477 9.64 -16.95 4.99
CA ASN A 477 9.10 -18.26 4.60
C ASN A 477 8.96 -18.36 3.07
N ALA A 478 10.04 -18.10 2.33
CA ALA A 478 10.06 -18.26 0.87
C ALA A 478 9.93 -19.74 0.45
N ASP A 479 8.97 -20.05 -0.42
CA ASP A 479 8.91 -21.31 -1.15
C ASP A 479 10.00 -21.28 -2.23
N MET A 480 11.15 -21.89 -1.95
CA MET A 480 12.33 -21.78 -2.82
C MET A 480 13.17 -23.06 -2.89
N GLU A 481 13.61 -23.39 -4.11
CA GLU A 481 14.50 -24.50 -4.41
C GLU A 481 15.95 -23.98 -4.58
N ASN A 482 16.95 -24.70 -4.08
CA ASN A 482 18.35 -24.29 -4.14
C ASN A 482 19.23 -25.47 -4.59
N PHE A 483 20.09 -25.23 -5.58
CA PHE A 483 20.90 -26.24 -6.26
C PHE A 483 22.36 -25.80 -6.30
N ALA A 484 23.28 -26.77 -6.33
CA ALA A 484 24.72 -26.54 -6.50
C ALA A 484 25.24 -27.38 -7.68
N HIS A 485 25.99 -26.76 -8.58
CA HIS A 485 26.53 -27.36 -9.79
C HIS A 485 28.04 -27.09 -9.86
N VAL A 486 28.83 -28.12 -10.13
CA VAL A 486 30.29 -27.99 -10.29
C VAL A 486 30.61 -27.57 -11.72
N ARG A 487 31.34 -26.47 -11.93
CA ARG A 487 31.93 -26.17 -13.25
C ARG A 487 33.31 -26.81 -13.36
N ALA A 488 33.37 -28.01 -13.94
CA ALA A 488 34.62 -28.77 -14.11
C ALA A 488 35.49 -28.28 -15.28
N GLN A 489 35.94 -27.02 -15.25
CA GLN A 489 36.97 -26.48 -16.14
C GLN A 489 37.90 -25.53 -15.35
N ASP A 490 39.16 -25.93 -15.20
CA ASP A 490 40.30 -25.15 -14.67
C ASP A 490 40.11 -24.49 -13.29
N GLY A 491 39.31 -25.12 -12.41
CA GLY A 491 39.19 -24.80 -10.98
C GLY A 491 37.88 -25.31 -10.40
N GLU A 492 37.82 -25.61 -9.10
CA GLU A 492 36.55 -25.99 -8.43
C GLU A 492 35.68 -24.76 -8.15
N VAL A 493 35.13 -24.17 -9.21
CA VAL A 493 34.15 -23.10 -9.11
C VAL A 493 32.75 -23.73 -8.97
N MET A 494 32.15 -23.52 -7.81
CA MET A 494 30.79 -23.96 -7.50
C MET A 494 29.79 -22.89 -7.93
N GLU A 495 28.89 -23.24 -8.85
CA GLU A 495 27.75 -22.40 -9.20
C GLU A 495 26.49 -22.84 -8.44
N TYR A 496 25.91 -21.90 -7.69
CA TYR A 496 24.70 -22.10 -6.93
C TYR A 496 23.52 -21.40 -7.59
N THR A 497 22.40 -22.09 -7.76
CA THR A 497 21.18 -21.55 -8.34
C THR A 497 20.05 -21.61 -7.31
N THR A 498 19.32 -20.52 -7.13
CA THR A 498 18.11 -20.44 -6.30
C THR A 498 16.92 -20.02 -7.13
N ILE A 499 15.77 -20.66 -6.89
CA ILE A 499 14.52 -20.41 -7.58
C ILE A 499 13.46 -20.08 -6.52
N LEU A 500 12.87 -18.89 -6.57
CA LEU A 500 11.71 -18.49 -5.77
C LEU A 500 10.43 -18.85 -6.51
N HIS A 501 9.51 -19.57 -5.86
CA HIS A 501 8.23 -19.99 -6.41
C HIS A 501 7.11 -19.14 -5.81
N LEU A 502 6.32 -18.49 -6.66
CA LEU A 502 5.14 -17.72 -6.29
C LEU A 502 3.91 -18.41 -6.85
N ARG A 503 3.33 -19.33 -6.07
CA ARG A 503 2.12 -20.08 -6.46
C ARG A 503 0.87 -19.22 -6.32
N ARG A 504 -0.10 -19.40 -7.22
CA ARG A 504 -1.41 -18.71 -7.28
C ARG A 504 -1.30 -17.21 -7.01
N VAL A 505 -0.53 -16.50 -7.86
CA VAL A 505 -0.19 -15.09 -7.69
C VAL A 505 -1.42 -14.23 -7.37
N THR A 506 -1.33 -13.44 -6.30
CA THR A 506 -2.33 -12.46 -5.90
C THR A 506 -1.78 -11.05 -6.09
N PHE A 507 -2.65 -10.03 -6.04
CA PHE A 507 -2.21 -8.62 -6.11
C PHE A 507 -1.19 -8.26 -5.02
N GLY A 508 -1.29 -8.87 -3.82
CA GLY A 508 -0.31 -8.68 -2.74
C GLY A 508 1.11 -9.18 -3.03
N HIS A 509 1.31 -9.97 -4.09
CA HIS A 509 2.64 -10.37 -4.55
C HIS A 509 3.29 -9.31 -5.45
N GLU A 510 2.56 -8.30 -5.95
CA GLU A 510 3.14 -7.23 -6.77
C GLU A 510 4.22 -6.46 -6.01
N GLY A 511 5.37 -6.19 -6.64
CA GLY A 511 6.53 -5.63 -5.95
C GLY A 511 7.87 -5.89 -6.65
N ARG A 512 8.97 -5.51 -5.99
CA ARG A 512 10.34 -5.67 -6.49
C ARG A 512 11.10 -6.78 -5.78
N TYR A 513 11.36 -7.87 -6.47
CA TYR A 513 12.07 -9.05 -5.96
C TYR A 513 13.57 -8.94 -6.16
N GLN A 514 14.35 -9.41 -5.19
CA GLN A 514 15.82 -9.42 -5.23
C GLN A 514 16.34 -10.68 -4.55
N CYS A 515 17.28 -11.37 -5.19
CA CYS A 515 18.00 -12.48 -4.59
C CYS A 515 19.21 -11.96 -3.78
N VAL A 516 19.48 -12.60 -2.66
CA VAL A 516 20.66 -12.40 -1.82
C VAL A 516 21.33 -13.75 -1.58
N ILE A 517 22.60 -13.87 -1.95
CA ILE A 517 23.40 -15.09 -1.78
C ILE A 517 24.59 -14.74 -0.88
N THR A 518 24.79 -15.49 0.20
CA THR A 518 25.71 -15.12 1.28
C THR A 518 26.49 -16.33 1.79
N ASN A 519 27.81 -16.23 1.85
CA ASN A 519 28.65 -17.14 2.63
C ASN A 519 29.44 -16.35 3.70
N HIS A 520 30.45 -16.96 4.33
CA HIS A 520 31.23 -16.29 5.36
C HIS A 520 32.16 -15.18 4.84
N PHE A 521 32.39 -15.06 3.52
CA PHE A 521 33.16 -13.99 2.90
C PHE A 521 32.31 -12.76 2.56
N GLY A 522 30.99 -12.91 2.49
CA GLY A 522 30.04 -11.79 2.44
C GLY A 522 28.78 -12.09 1.66
N SER A 523 27.90 -11.09 1.62
CA SER A 523 26.64 -11.09 0.86
C SER A 523 26.85 -10.54 -0.54
N THR A 524 26.12 -11.09 -1.52
CA THR A 524 25.99 -10.55 -2.88
C THR A 524 24.51 -10.45 -3.26
N TYR A 525 24.17 -9.51 -4.14
CA TYR A 525 22.79 -9.09 -4.39
C TYR A 525 22.52 -9.05 -5.89
N SER A 526 21.35 -9.57 -6.30
CA SER A 526 20.86 -9.38 -7.66
C SER A 526 20.34 -7.96 -7.88
N HIS A 527 20.09 -7.59 -9.14
CA HIS A 527 19.24 -6.43 -9.40
C HIS A 527 17.78 -6.69 -8.95
N LYS A 528 17.02 -5.62 -8.74
CA LYS A 528 15.63 -5.67 -8.31
C LYS A 528 14.69 -5.92 -9.51
N ALA A 529 14.18 -7.14 -9.65
CA ALA A 529 13.22 -7.54 -10.67
C ALA A 529 11.80 -7.13 -10.28
N ARG A 530 11.02 -6.52 -11.17
CA ARG A 530 9.63 -6.14 -10.87
C ARG A 530 8.67 -7.27 -11.23
N LEU A 531 7.78 -7.65 -10.31
CA LEU A 531 6.55 -8.34 -10.65
C LEU A 531 5.47 -7.29 -10.91
N THR A 532 4.70 -7.44 -11.99
CA THR A 532 3.44 -6.70 -12.22
C THR A 532 2.29 -7.69 -12.16
N VAL A 533 1.15 -7.33 -11.54
CA VAL A 533 0.01 -8.26 -11.42
C VAL A 533 -1.24 -7.74 -12.15
N ASN A 534 -1.60 -8.45 -13.21
CA ASN A 534 -2.79 -8.18 -14.02
C ASN A 534 -3.95 -9.08 -13.57
N VAL A 535 -5.17 -8.55 -13.65
CA VAL A 535 -6.44 -9.26 -13.42
C VAL A 535 -7.17 -9.38 -14.76
N LEU A 536 -7.52 -10.60 -15.15
CA LEU A 536 -8.33 -10.88 -16.35
C LEU A 536 -9.65 -10.09 -16.30
N PRO A 537 -10.20 -9.61 -17.44
CA PRO A 537 -11.48 -8.94 -17.42
C PRO A 537 -12.60 -9.86 -16.90
N SER A 538 -13.59 -9.28 -16.22
CA SER A 538 -14.80 -9.94 -15.75
C SER A 538 -16.00 -9.00 -15.94
N PHE A 539 -17.08 -9.48 -16.56
CA PHE A 539 -18.26 -8.66 -16.81
C PHE A 539 -18.96 -8.27 -15.50
N THR A 540 -19.35 -7.00 -15.40
CA THR A 540 -20.27 -6.45 -14.38
C THR A 540 -21.65 -6.16 -14.96
N LYS A 541 -21.73 -5.92 -16.28
CA LYS A 541 -22.97 -5.94 -17.07
C LYS A 541 -22.71 -6.77 -18.33
N MET A 542 -23.66 -7.59 -18.73
CA MET A 542 -23.62 -8.35 -19.99
C MET A 542 -24.80 -7.96 -20.89
N PRO A 543 -24.65 -8.05 -22.21
CA PRO A 543 -25.77 -7.88 -23.12
C PRO A 543 -26.73 -9.08 -23.02
N HIS A 544 -28.01 -8.83 -23.30
CA HIS A 544 -29.08 -9.83 -23.27
C HIS A 544 -29.92 -9.73 -24.54
N ASP A 545 -30.52 -10.84 -25.00
CA ASP A 545 -31.40 -10.86 -26.16
C ASP A 545 -32.58 -9.88 -25.97
N ILE A 546 -32.85 -9.06 -26.98
CA ILE A 546 -33.93 -8.05 -26.95
C ILE A 546 -34.78 -8.11 -28.22
N ALA A 547 -36.10 -8.14 -28.06
CA ALA A 547 -37.07 -8.11 -29.14
C ALA A 547 -37.91 -6.83 -29.04
N ILE A 548 -37.70 -5.89 -29.97
CA ILE A 548 -38.24 -4.53 -29.91
C ILE A 548 -38.92 -4.12 -31.22
N ARG A 549 -39.82 -3.14 -31.17
CA ARG A 549 -40.56 -2.69 -32.36
C ARG A 549 -39.68 -1.76 -33.22
N THR A 550 -39.82 -1.86 -34.54
CA THR A 550 -39.25 -0.89 -35.50
C THR A 550 -39.58 0.56 -35.09
N GLY A 551 -38.62 1.47 -35.25
CA GLY A 551 -38.70 2.88 -34.82
C GLY A 551 -38.54 3.15 -33.31
N THR A 552 -38.27 2.12 -32.48
CA THR A 552 -37.98 2.30 -31.04
C THR A 552 -36.47 2.37 -30.76
N MET A 553 -36.06 2.49 -29.50
CA MET A 553 -34.65 2.52 -29.09
C MET A 553 -34.21 1.13 -28.55
N ALA A 554 -33.13 0.58 -29.11
CA ALA A 554 -32.43 -0.56 -28.52
C ALA A 554 -31.43 -0.07 -27.46
N ARG A 555 -31.35 -0.76 -26.31
CA ARG A 555 -30.30 -0.56 -25.30
C ARG A 555 -29.61 -1.89 -25.04
N LEU A 556 -28.30 -1.94 -25.28
CA LEU A 556 -27.43 -3.06 -24.92
C LEU A 556 -26.42 -2.54 -23.90
N GLU A 557 -26.25 -3.26 -22.79
CA GLU A 557 -25.29 -2.88 -21.75
C GLU A 557 -24.11 -3.84 -21.77
N CYS A 558 -22.89 -3.32 -21.62
CA CYS A 558 -21.72 -4.18 -21.45
C CYS A 558 -20.61 -3.45 -20.70
N ALA A 559 -20.38 -3.89 -19.48
CA ALA A 559 -19.41 -3.32 -18.54
C ALA A 559 -18.50 -4.44 -18.05
N ALA A 560 -17.20 -4.14 -17.86
CA ALA A 560 -16.27 -5.10 -17.32
C ALA A 560 -15.26 -4.45 -16.38
N THR A 561 -14.80 -5.22 -15.40
CA THR A 561 -13.74 -4.85 -14.45
C THR A 561 -12.51 -5.72 -14.70
N GLY A 562 -11.32 -5.22 -14.36
CA GLY A 562 -10.05 -5.91 -14.57
C GLY A 562 -8.87 -4.97 -14.27
N HIS A 563 -7.65 -5.49 -14.29
CA HIS A 563 -6.44 -4.68 -14.08
C HIS A 563 -5.36 -5.03 -15.12
N PRO A 564 -4.89 -4.09 -15.96
CA PRO A 564 -5.42 -2.74 -16.17
C PRO A 564 -6.91 -2.73 -16.58
N ASN A 565 -7.58 -1.58 -16.48
CA ASN A 565 -8.99 -1.45 -16.83
C ASN A 565 -9.25 -1.97 -18.27
N PRO A 566 -10.26 -2.82 -18.49
CA PRO A 566 -10.53 -3.38 -19.81
C PRO A 566 -11.11 -2.35 -20.77
N GLN A 567 -10.76 -2.47 -22.04
CA GLN A 567 -11.41 -1.76 -23.14
C GLN A 567 -12.59 -2.58 -23.65
N ILE A 568 -13.73 -1.93 -23.86
CA ILE A 568 -14.95 -2.52 -24.41
C ILE A 568 -15.00 -2.29 -25.93
N ALA A 569 -15.22 -3.35 -26.69
CA ALA A 569 -15.41 -3.31 -28.14
C ALA A 569 -16.67 -4.10 -28.53
N TRP A 570 -17.39 -3.65 -29.56
CA TRP A 570 -18.59 -4.31 -30.07
C TRP A 570 -18.40 -4.77 -31.52
N GLN A 571 -19.06 -5.88 -31.86
CA GLN A 571 -19.18 -6.41 -33.22
C GLN A 571 -20.65 -6.76 -33.52
N LYS A 572 -21.06 -6.68 -34.79
CA LYS A 572 -22.37 -7.15 -35.28
C LYS A 572 -22.14 -8.29 -36.28
N ASP A 573 -22.78 -9.43 -36.06
CA ASP A 573 -22.71 -10.62 -36.91
C ASP A 573 -21.27 -11.09 -37.22
N GLY A 574 -20.35 -10.90 -36.26
CA GLY A 574 -18.92 -11.21 -36.38
C GLY A 574 -18.08 -10.16 -37.12
N GLY A 575 -18.70 -9.07 -37.60
CA GLY A 575 -18.04 -7.96 -38.28
C GLY A 575 -18.11 -6.62 -37.52
N THR A 576 -17.55 -5.58 -38.13
CA THR A 576 -17.53 -4.21 -37.60
C THR A 576 -18.37 -3.21 -38.42
N ASP A 577 -19.19 -3.68 -39.37
CA ASP A 577 -20.19 -2.82 -40.03
C ASP A 577 -21.48 -2.81 -39.19
N PHE A 578 -21.99 -1.60 -38.94
CA PHE A 578 -23.20 -1.35 -38.18
C PHE A 578 -24.07 -0.40 -39.02
N PRO A 579 -25.23 -0.84 -39.53
CA PRO A 579 -26.14 0.03 -40.28
C PRO A 579 -26.51 1.29 -39.50
N ALA A 580 -26.83 1.15 -38.21
CA ALA A 580 -27.03 2.26 -37.29
C ALA A 580 -25.83 3.23 -37.15
N ALA A 581 -24.57 2.79 -37.26
CA ALA A 581 -23.41 3.69 -37.25
C ALA A 581 -23.34 4.55 -38.51
N ARG A 582 -23.53 3.92 -39.68
CA ARG A 582 -23.56 4.60 -40.98
C ARG A 582 -24.64 5.68 -41.05
N GLU A 583 -25.78 5.43 -40.41
CA GLU A 583 -26.90 6.36 -40.30
C GLU A 583 -26.83 7.30 -39.07
N ARG A 584 -25.76 7.22 -38.26
CA ARG A 584 -25.56 8.00 -37.02
C ARG A 584 -26.64 7.84 -35.94
N ARG A 585 -27.38 6.72 -35.98
CA ARG A 585 -28.39 6.32 -34.98
C ARG A 585 -27.79 5.62 -33.76
N MET A 586 -26.50 5.27 -33.84
CA MET A 586 -25.74 4.50 -32.85
C MET A 586 -24.96 5.42 -31.91
N HIS A 587 -25.15 5.26 -30.60
CA HIS A 587 -24.54 6.08 -29.56
C HIS A 587 -23.88 5.24 -28.46
N VAL A 588 -22.77 5.75 -27.93
CA VAL A 588 -22.02 5.19 -26.80
C VAL A 588 -21.96 6.26 -25.71
N MET A 589 -22.29 5.90 -24.47
CA MET A 589 -22.05 6.74 -23.30
C MET A 589 -20.87 6.16 -22.49
N PRO A 590 -19.68 6.80 -22.54
CA PRO A 590 -18.47 6.24 -21.92
C PRO A 590 -18.56 6.07 -20.40
N ASP A 591 -19.34 6.90 -19.72
CA ASP A 591 -19.44 6.94 -18.26
C ASP A 591 -20.46 5.92 -17.68
N ASP A 592 -21.32 5.34 -18.53
CA ASP A 592 -22.43 4.45 -18.13
C ASP A 592 -22.23 2.97 -18.54
N ASP A 593 -21.22 2.66 -19.36
CA ASP A 593 -21.01 1.36 -20.02
C ASP A 593 -22.22 0.90 -20.88
N VAL A 594 -22.85 1.86 -21.58
CA VAL A 594 -24.11 1.64 -22.33
C VAL A 594 -23.96 1.99 -23.80
N PHE A 595 -24.50 1.09 -24.62
CA PHE A 595 -24.65 1.19 -26.06
C PHE A 595 -26.14 1.31 -26.42
N PHE A 596 -26.53 2.26 -27.27
CA PHE A 596 -27.90 2.34 -27.75
C PHE A 596 -28.03 2.70 -29.23
N ILE A 597 -29.07 2.13 -29.85
CA ILE A 597 -29.47 2.42 -31.23
C ILE A 597 -30.83 3.12 -31.17
N THR A 598 -30.93 4.32 -31.73
CA THR A 598 -32.18 5.05 -31.94
C THR A 598 -32.85 4.64 -33.25
N ASP A 599 -34.17 4.85 -33.36
CA ASP A 599 -34.95 4.60 -34.60
C ASP A 599 -34.58 3.25 -35.27
N VAL A 600 -34.75 2.16 -34.52
CA VAL A 600 -34.26 0.82 -34.90
C VAL A 600 -34.99 0.31 -36.15
N LYS A 601 -34.20 -0.17 -37.13
CA LYS A 601 -34.67 -0.69 -38.43
C LYS A 601 -34.40 -2.19 -38.54
N VAL A 602 -35.08 -2.86 -39.48
CA VAL A 602 -34.90 -4.30 -39.74
C VAL A 602 -33.44 -4.67 -40.01
N ASP A 603 -32.68 -3.83 -40.71
CA ASP A 603 -31.25 -4.06 -41.00
C ASP A 603 -30.34 -4.05 -39.74
N ASP A 604 -30.80 -3.45 -38.64
CA ASP A 604 -30.08 -3.49 -37.36
C ASP A 604 -30.19 -4.86 -36.67
N MET A 605 -31.12 -5.73 -37.09
CA MET A 605 -31.30 -7.10 -36.58
C MET A 605 -30.01 -7.91 -36.76
N GLY A 606 -29.61 -8.67 -35.74
CA GLY A 606 -28.40 -9.48 -35.76
C GLY A 606 -27.87 -9.84 -34.37
N VAL A 607 -26.72 -10.51 -34.34
CA VAL A 607 -26.02 -10.90 -33.11
C VAL A 607 -24.94 -9.87 -32.78
N TYR A 608 -25.14 -9.15 -31.68
CA TYR A 608 -24.23 -8.16 -31.14
C TYR A 608 -23.30 -8.84 -30.13
N SER A 609 -22.01 -8.82 -30.41
CA SER A 609 -20.97 -9.44 -29.57
C SER A 609 -20.17 -8.34 -28.88
N CYS A 610 -20.28 -8.26 -27.56
CA CYS A 610 -19.41 -7.41 -26.74
C CYS A 610 -18.13 -8.18 -26.38
N THR A 611 -16.98 -7.53 -26.49
CA THR A 611 -15.67 -8.04 -26.09
C THR A 611 -15.01 -7.07 -25.12
N ALA A 612 -14.54 -7.57 -23.97
CA ALA A 612 -13.82 -6.78 -22.97
C ALA A 612 -12.37 -7.31 -22.85
N GLN A 613 -11.38 -6.45 -23.12
CA GLN A 613 -9.97 -6.86 -23.27
C GLN A 613 -9.01 -6.01 -22.44
N ASN A 614 -8.00 -6.65 -21.83
CA ASN A 614 -6.82 -5.99 -21.26
C ASN A 614 -5.55 -6.86 -21.46
N SER A 615 -4.43 -6.47 -20.85
CA SER A 615 -3.15 -7.19 -20.93
C SER A 615 -3.06 -8.50 -20.12
N ALA A 616 -4.14 -8.97 -19.50
CA ALA A 616 -4.27 -10.35 -18.98
C ALA A 616 -5.06 -11.27 -19.92
N GLY A 617 -5.84 -10.72 -20.86
CA GLY A 617 -6.64 -11.49 -21.81
C GLY A 617 -7.94 -10.77 -22.19
N SER A 618 -8.88 -11.54 -22.73
CA SER A 618 -10.16 -11.04 -23.24
C SER A 618 -11.30 -11.98 -22.85
N ILE A 619 -12.49 -11.42 -22.66
CA ILE A 619 -13.76 -12.14 -22.55
C ILE A 619 -14.75 -11.60 -23.58
N SER A 620 -15.76 -12.38 -23.95
CA SER A 620 -16.82 -11.94 -24.86
C SER A 620 -18.19 -12.50 -24.45
N ALA A 621 -19.25 -11.75 -24.75
CA ALA A 621 -20.64 -12.11 -24.52
C ALA A 621 -21.53 -11.60 -25.66
N ASN A 622 -22.51 -12.40 -26.08
CA ASN A 622 -23.32 -12.17 -27.27
C ASN A 622 -24.79 -11.99 -26.91
N ALA A 623 -25.49 -11.15 -27.68
CA ALA A 623 -26.94 -10.98 -27.60
C ALA A 623 -27.56 -10.74 -28.98
N THR A 624 -28.80 -11.17 -29.15
CA THR A 624 -29.58 -11.08 -30.38
C THR A 624 -30.54 -9.90 -30.31
N LEU A 625 -30.35 -8.91 -31.19
CA LEU A 625 -31.34 -7.87 -31.43
C LEU A 625 -32.34 -8.38 -32.47
N THR A 626 -33.59 -8.61 -32.07
CA THR A 626 -34.71 -8.97 -32.94
C THR A 626 -35.61 -7.76 -33.16
N VAL A 627 -35.91 -7.45 -34.42
CA VAL A 627 -36.77 -6.31 -34.78
C VAL A 627 -38.16 -6.81 -35.19
N LEU A 628 -39.18 -6.23 -34.54
CA LEU A 628 -40.58 -6.62 -34.66
C LEU A 628 -41.38 -5.55 -35.40
N GLU A 629 -42.28 -5.98 -36.28
CA GLU A 629 -43.08 -5.12 -37.15
C GLU A 629 -44.55 -5.55 -37.16
N THR A 630 -45.47 -4.57 -37.11
CA THR A 630 -46.91 -4.80 -37.24
C THR A 630 -47.27 -5.32 -38.64
N PRO A 631 -48.40 -6.03 -38.81
CA PRO A 631 -48.78 -6.54 -40.12
C PRO A 631 -49.05 -5.41 -41.13
N SER A 632 -48.45 -5.51 -42.30
CA SER A 632 -48.65 -4.58 -43.42
C SER A 632 -48.87 -5.34 -44.72
N LEU A 633 -49.51 -4.70 -45.70
CA LEU A 633 -49.69 -5.27 -47.03
C LEU A 633 -48.57 -4.78 -47.95
N ALA A 634 -47.77 -5.70 -48.50
CA ALA A 634 -46.59 -5.37 -49.31
C ALA A 634 -46.93 -4.89 -50.74
N VAL A 635 -48.12 -5.25 -51.24
CA VAL A 635 -48.64 -4.84 -52.56
C VAL A 635 -50.14 -4.61 -52.41
N PRO A 636 -50.69 -3.44 -52.81
CA PRO A 636 -52.13 -3.17 -52.74
C PRO A 636 -53.01 -4.31 -53.28
N LEU A 637 -54.09 -4.60 -52.57
CA LEU A 637 -55.05 -5.64 -52.95
C LEU A 637 -56.06 -5.04 -53.95
N GLU A 638 -56.07 -5.58 -55.16
CA GLU A 638 -56.83 -5.03 -56.29
C GLU A 638 -58.25 -5.58 -56.42
N ASP A 639 -59.17 -4.76 -56.91
CA ASP A 639 -60.50 -5.17 -57.37
C ASP A 639 -60.41 -6.00 -58.66
N ARG A 640 -61.37 -6.90 -58.90
CA ARG A 640 -61.38 -7.78 -60.09
C ARG A 640 -62.78 -7.92 -60.71
N VAL A 641 -62.80 -8.03 -62.03
CA VAL A 641 -64.00 -8.27 -62.84
C VAL A 641 -63.78 -9.53 -63.68
N VAL A 642 -64.67 -10.51 -63.59
CA VAL A 642 -64.48 -11.87 -64.15
C VAL A 642 -65.82 -12.42 -64.67
N SER A 643 -65.81 -13.27 -65.69
CA SER A 643 -67.03 -13.82 -66.29
C SER A 643 -67.54 -15.06 -65.54
N VAL A 644 -68.83 -15.35 -65.66
CA VAL A 644 -69.42 -16.59 -65.10
C VAL A 644 -68.72 -17.82 -65.68
N GLY A 645 -68.28 -18.74 -64.83
CA GLY A 645 -67.56 -19.96 -65.20
C GLY A 645 -66.04 -19.82 -65.29
N GLU A 646 -65.49 -18.61 -65.26
CA GLU A 646 -64.03 -18.40 -65.21
C GLU A 646 -63.48 -18.64 -63.79
N THR A 647 -62.17 -18.45 -63.61
CA THR A 647 -61.48 -18.59 -62.32
C THR A 647 -60.77 -17.27 -61.96
N VAL A 648 -61.00 -16.77 -60.75
CA VAL A 648 -60.35 -15.55 -60.24
C VAL A 648 -59.34 -15.89 -59.13
N ALA A 649 -58.29 -15.09 -58.99
CA ALA A 649 -57.34 -15.18 -57.89
C ALA A 649 -57.11 -13.81 -57.26
N LEU A 650 -57.29 -13.70 -55.94
CA LEU A 650 -57.08 -12.51 -55.13
C LEU A 650 -55.83 -12.69 -54.27
N GLN A 651 -54.84 -11.80 -54.39
CA GLN A 651 -53.52 -11.96 -53.76
C GLN A 651 -53.30 -10.96 -52.62
N CYS A 652 -53.03 -11.47 -51.42
CA CYS A 652 -52.69 -10.71 -50.24
C CYS A 652 -51.28 -11.07 -49.77
N LYS A 653 -50.28 -10.31 -50.24
CA LYS A 653 -48.88 -10.44 -49.77
C LYS A 653 -48.71 -9.65 -48.48
N ALA A 654 -48.84 -10.32 -47.34
CA ALA A 654 -48.63 -9.69 -46.04
C ALA A 654 -47.14 -9.69 -45.63
N THR A 655 -46.74 -8.66 -44.91
CA THR A 655 -45.42 -8.42 -44.31
C THR A 655 -45.58 -8.13 -42.81
N GLY A 656 -44.51 -8.27 -42.04
CA GLY A 656 -44.50 -8.07 -40.59
C GLY A 656 -43.61 -9.10 -39.88
N SER A 657 -43.17 -8.77 -38.67
CA SER A 657 -42.28 -9.58 -37.83
C SER A 657 -42.86 -9.70 -36.41
N PRO A 658 -43.31 -10.90 -35.96
CA PRO A 658 -43.30 -12.18 -36.67
C PRO A 658 -44.25 -12.22 -37.89
N PRO A 659 -44.05 -13.15 -38.84
CA PRO A 659 -44.89 -13.27 -40.04
C PRO A 659 -46.39 -13.36 -39.73
N PRO A 660 -47.25 -12.53 -40.33
CA PRO A 660 -48.66 -12.46 -39.96
C PRO A 660 -49.49 -13.63 -40.50
N ARG A 661 -50.39 -14.14 -39.66
CA ARG A 661 -51.44 -15.07 -40.03
C ARG A 661 -52.50 -14.35 -40.87
N ILE A 662 -52.77 -14.87 -42.06
CA ILE A 662 -53.77 -14.34 -43.00
C ILE A 662 -55.10 -15.10 -42.88
N THR A 663 -56.19 -14.36 -42.80
CA THR A 663 -57.57 -14.84 -42.85
C THR A 663 -58.33 -14.08 -43.94
N TRP A 664 -58.97 -14.78 -44.87
CA TRP A 664 -59.87 -14.15 -45.83
C TRP A 664 -61.30 -14.13 -45.32
N LEU A 665 -62.02 -13.03 -45.58
CA LEU A 665 -63.43 -12.85 -45.27
C LEU A 665 -64.18 -12.37 -46.52
N LYS A 666 -65.46 -12.71 -46.64
CA LYS A 666 -66.39 -12.16 -47.65
C LYS A 666 -67.63 -11.65 -46.94
N GLY A 667 -68.05 -10.42 -47.25
CA GLY A 667 -69.21 -9.79 -46.57
C GLY A 667 -69.06 -9.71 -45.04
N GLY A 668 -67.82 -9.69 -44.53
CA GLY A 668 -67.51 -9.67 -43.10
C GLY A 668 -67.48 -11.03 -42.38
N ARG A 669 -67.70 -12.16 -43.08
CA ARG A 669 -67.59 -13.51 -42.50
C ARG A 669 -66.35 -14.24 -43.04
N PRO A 670 -65.60 -14.99 -42.21
CA PRO A 670 -64.46 -15.79 -42.69
C PRO A 670 -64.86 -16.77 -43.79
N LEU A 671 -64.01 -16.88 -44.82
CA LEU A 671 -64.18 -17.87 -45.89
C LEU A 671 -63.52 -19.20 -45.47
N SER A 672 -64.28 -20.27 -45.59
CA SER A 672 -63.79 -21.65 -45.46
C SER A 672 -63.39 -22.21 -46.83
N LEU A 673 -62.54 -23.24 -46.82
CA LEU A 673 -62.25 -24.03 -48.00
C LEU A 673 -63.55 -24.67 -48.54
N THR A 674 -63.76 -24.63 -49.85
CA THR A 674 -64.86 -25.32 -50.54
C THR A 674 -64.34 -25.97 -51.82
N GLU A 675 -65.18 -26.74 -52.52
CA GLU A 675 -64.83 -27.30 -53.84
C GLU A 675 -64.47 -26.25 -54.89
N ARG A 676 -64.83 -24.98 -54.67
CA ARG A 676 -64.53 -23.85 -55.56
C ARG A 676 -63.59 -22.80 -54.98
N HIS A 677 -63.57 -22.61 -53.66
CA HIS A 677 -62.68 -21.66 -52.98
C HIS A 677 -61.47 -22.39 -52.42
N HIS A 678 -60.30 -22.13 -53.00
CA HIS A 678 -59.02 -22.73 -52.60
C HIS A 678 -58.08 -21.65 -52.04
N PHE A 679 -57.27 -22.04 -51.05
CA PHE A 679 -56.22 -21.19 -50.49
C PHE A 679 -54.84 -21.80 -50.77
N THR A 680 -53.87 -20.94 -51.05
CA THR A 680 -52.46 -21.33 -51.01
C THR A 680 -51.98 -21.53 -49.57
N PRO A 681 -50.88 -22.28 -49.34
CA PRO A 681 -50.23 -22.34 -48.04
C PRO A 681 -49.94 -20.93 -47.49
N GLY A 682 -50.24 -20.68 -46.22
CA GLY A 682 -50.16 -19.35 -45.61
C GLY A 682 -51.26 -18.37 -46.02
N ASN A 683 -52.26 -18.80 -46.80
CA ASN A 683 -53.43 -18.03 -47.25
C ASN A 683 -53.11 -16.76 -48.08
N GLN A 684 -51.90 -16.60 -48.63
CA GLN A 684 -51.51 -15.39 -49.38
C GLN A 684 -52.25 -15.22 -50.73
N LEU A 685 -52.89 -16.26 -51.25
CA LEU A 685 -53.70 -16.24 -52.45
C LEU A 685 -54.99 -17.04 -52.21
N LEU A 686 -56.13 -16.40 -52.43
CA LEU A 686 -57.45 -17.03 -52.55
C LEU A 686 -57.78 -17.20 -54.04
N VAL A 687 -58.08 -18.43 -54.46
CA VAL A 687 -58.52 -18.76 -55.82
C VAL A 687 -59.98 -19.21 -55.76
N VAL A 688 -60.85 -18.60 -56.56
CA VAL A 688 -62.25 -19.02 -56.71
C VAL A 688 -62.46 -19.53 -58.12
N GLN A 689 -62.69 -20.84 -58.25
CA GLN A 689 -62.93 -21.54 -59.51
C GLN A 689 -64.41 -21.56 -59.87
N ASN A 690 -64.70 -21.65 -61.18
CA ASN A 690 -66.05 -21.75 -61.75
C ASN A 690 -66.99 -20.70 -61.11
N VAL A 691 -66.62 -19.44 -61.30
CA VAL A 691 -67.21 -18.26 -60.64
C VAL A 691 -68.70 -18.15 -61.01
N VAL A 692 -69.57 -18.11 -60.01
CA VAL A 692 -71.03 -17.93 -60.17
C VAL A 692 -71.45 -16.56 -59.64
N ALA A 693 -72.60 -16.03 -60.06
CA ALA A 693 -73.05 -14.67 -59.69
C ALA A 693 -73.06 -14.39 -58.18
N GLU A 694 -73.31 -15.41 -57.35
CA GLU A 694 -73.26 -15.35 -55.88
C GLU A 694 -71.84 -15.09 -55.32
N ASP A 695 -70.78 -15.34 -56.09
CA ASP A 695 -69.40 -15.10 -55.68
C ASP A 695 -69.05 -13.61 -55.61
N ALA A 696 -69.84 -12.72 -56.22
CA ALA A 696 -69.61 -11.28 -56.21
C ALA A 696 -69.63 -10.68 -54.79
N GLY A 697 -69.03 -9.50 -54.64
CA GLY A 697 -69.01 -8.72 -53.40
C GLY A 697 -67.61 -8.43 -52.88
N ARG A 698 -67.55 -7.83 -51.68
CA ARG A 698 -66.29 -7.39 -51.07
C ARG A 698 -65.63 -8.53 -50.29
N TYR A 699 -64.47 -8.94 -50.78
CA TYR A 699 -63.50 -9.78 -50.10
C TYR A 699 -62.60 -8.90 -49.23
N THR A 700 -62.10 -9.46 -48.14
CA THR A 700 -61.23 -8.78 -47.17
C THR A 700 -60.12 -9.73 -46.76
N CYS A 701 -58.88 -9.30 -46.89
CA CYS A 701 -57.74 -9.97 -46.28
C CYS A 701 -57.48 -9.33 -44.90
N GLU A 702 -57.54 -10.13 -43.85
CA GLU A 702 -57.15 -9.76 -42.49
C GLU A 702 -55.80 -10.41 -42.16
N MET A 703 -54.84 -9.59 -41.72
CA MET A 703 -53.45 -9.94 -41.48
C MET A 703 -53.15 -9.69 -40.00
N SER A 704 -52.68 -10.70 -39.27
CA SER A 704 -52.60 -10.64 -37.79
C SER A 704 -51.28 -11.22 -37.26
N ASN A 705 -50.60 -10.49 -36.37
CA ASN A 705 -49.46 -11.00 -35.59
C ASN A 705 -49.53 -10.48 -34.14
N ALA A 706 -48.54 -10.82 -33.31
CA ALA A 706 -48.52 -10.46 -31.90
C ALA A 706 -48.48 -8.93 -31.64
N LEU A 707 -48.17 -8.09 -32.63
CA LEU A 707 -48.11 -6.64 -32.50
C LEU A 707 -49.39 -5.91 -32.96
N GLY A 708 -50.32 -6.58 -33.65
CA GLY A 708 -51.57 -5.97 -34.12
C GLY A 708 -52.26 -6.71 -35.27
N THR A 709 -53.26 -6.06 -35.85
CA THR A 709 -53.98 -6.54 -37.04
C THR A 709 -54.15 -5.43 -38.08
N ALA A 710 -54.06 -5.80 -39.36
CA ALA A 710 -54.31 -4.92 -40.51
C ALA A 710 -55.31 -5.58 -41.46
N ARG A 711 -56.02 -4.77 -42.26
CA ARG A 711 -57.03 -5.25 -43.20
C ARG A 711 -56.88 -4.58 -44.56
N ALA A 712 -57.13 -5.34 -45.61
CA ALA A 712 -57.18 -4.89 -47.00
C ALA A 712 -58.43 -5.45 -47.67
N HIS A 713 -58.94 -4.79 -48.71
CA HIS A 713 -60.20 -5.15 -49.37
C HIS A 713 -60.02 -5.30 -50.89
N SER A 714 -60.85 -6.15 -51.51
CA SER A 714 -61.03 -6.28 -52.96
C SER A 714 -62.51 -6.48 -53.25
N GLN A 715 -63.04 -5.80 -54.25
CA GLN A 715 -64.36 -6.00 -54.81
C GLN A 715 -64.29 -6.96 -56.00
N LEU A 716 -65.05 -8.06 -55.95
CA LEU A 716 -65.27 -8.96 -57.07
C LEU A 716 -66.60 -8.65 -57.76
N SER A 717 -66.56 -8.41 -59.07
CA SER A 717 -67.73 -8.16 -59.92
C SER A 717 -67.80 -9.18 -61.06
N ILE A 718 -69.01 -9.58 -61.47
CA ILE A 718 -69.21 -10.77 -62.32
C ILE A 718 -70.07 -10.47 -63.55
N LEU A 719 -69.66 -10.99 -64.72
CA LEU A 719 -70.32 -10.77 -66.02
C LEU A 719 -70.91 -12.07 -66.62
N PRO A 720 -72.15 -12.07 -67.15
CA PRO A 720 -72.76 -13.27 -67.77
C PRO A 720 -72.24 -13.55 -69.20
N THR A 721 -72.16 -14.82 -69.58
CA THR A 721 -71.45 -15.29 -70.80
C THR A 721 -72.35 -15.68 -71.98
N PRO A 722 -72.16 -15.11 -73.18
CA PRO A 722 -72.49 -15.72 -74.48
C PRO A 722 -71.30 -16.55 -75.02
N GLY A 723 -71.53 -17.55 -75.92
CA GLY A 723 -70.54 -18.63 -76.13
C GLY A 723 -70.18 -19.08 -77.57
N CYS A 724 -69.06 -19.82 -77.64
CA CYS A 724 -68.41 -20.49 -78.80
C CYS A 724 -67.60 -19.56 -79.75
N ARG A 725 -66.46 -19.99 -80.36
CA ARG A 725 -65.87 -21.33 -80.56
C ARG A 725 -64.30 -21.30 -80.48
N LYS A 726 -63.62 -22.46 -80.55
CA LYS A 726 -62.18 -22.71 -80.24
C LYS A 726 -61.29 -22.99 -81.47
N ASP A 727 -59.95 -22.97 -81.33
CA ASP A 727 -59.04 -24.15 -81.50
C ASP A 727 -57.52 -23.83 -81.40
N GLY A 728 -56.66 -24.85 -81.17
CA GLY A 728 -55.18 -24.82 -81.33
C GLY A 728 -54.33 -25.24 -80.11
N THR A 729 -53.33 -26.14 -80.27
CA THR A 729 -52.49 -26.70 -79.17
C THR A 729 -51.06 -27.11 -79.57
N THR A 730 -50.10 -27.15 -78.63
CA THR A 730 -48.79 -27.88 -78.71
C THR A 730 -48.22 -28.10 -77.28
N VAL A 731 -47.41 -29.15 -77.03
CA VAL A 731 -46.87 -29.56 -75.70
C VAL A 731 -45.41 -30.04 -75.77
N GLY A 732 -44.64 -29.91 -74.68
CA GLY A 732 -43.30 -30.49 -74.47
C GLY A 732 -43.01 -30.80 -72.99
N ILE A 733 -42.04 -31.69 -72.68
CA ILE A 733 -41.83 -32.30 -71.35
C ILE A 733 -40.36 -32.17 -70.86
N PHE A 734 -40.13 -32.31 -69.55
CA PHE A 734 -38.94 -31.88 -68.79
C PHE A 734 -38.12 -33.03 -68.14
N THR A 735 -36.96 -32.72 -67.56
CA THR A 735 -36.19 -33.59 -66.63
C THR A 735 -35.43 -32.73 -65.61
N ILE A 736 -35.18 -33.25 -64.40
CA ILE A 736 -34.68 -32.51 -63.22
C ILE A 736 -33.46 -33.22 -62.63
N ALA A 737 -32.48 -32.47 -62.11
CA ALA A 737 -31.39 -33.00 -61.29
C ALA A 737 -31.26 -32.25 -59.95
N VAL A 738 -30.71 -32.93 -58.93
CA VAL A 738 -30.52 -32.41 -57.56
C VAL A 738 -29.16 -32.84 -57.03
N VAL A 739 -28.50 -31.96 -56.29
CA VAL A 739 -27.29 -32.27 -55.49
C VAL A 739 -27.52 -31.76 -54.06
N CYS A 740 -27.19 -32.58 -53.07
CA CYS A 740 -27.29 -32.23 -51.65
C CYS A 740 -25.92 -31.83 -51.09
N SER A 741 -25.91 -31.00 -50.06
CA SER A 741 -24.75 -30.76 -49.19
C SER A 741 -25.25 -30.51 -47.77
N ILE A 742 -24.60 -31.13 -46.79
CA ILE A 742 -25.00 -31.08 -45.37
C ILE A 742 -24.04 -30.17 -44.62
N VAL A 743 -24.60 -29.19 -43.90
CA VAL A 743 -23.88 -28.50 -42.82
C VAL A 743 -24.61 -28.80 -41.50
N LEU A 744 -23.99 -29.64 -40.69
CA LEU A 744 -24.13 -29.80 -39.23
C LEU A 744 -25.52 -29.96 -38.58
N THR A 745 -26.64 -30.13 -39.29
CA THR A 745 -27.78 -31.01 -38.92
C THR A 745 -28.96 -31.03 -39.91
N SER A 746 -28.98 -30.23 -40.98
CA SER A 746 -30.11 -30.23 -41.94
C SER A 746 -29.71 -30.35 -43.42
N LEU A 747 -30.57 -31.01 -44.20
CA LEU A 747 -30.45 -31.22 -45.64
C LEU A 747 -31.25 -30.17 -46.42
N VAL A 748 -30.59 -29.40 -47.29
CA VAL A 748 -31.24 -28.49 -48.25
C VAL A 748 -31.19 -29.08 -49.65
N TRP A 749 -32.31 -29.03 -50.37
CA TRP A 749 -32.47 -29.58 -51.72
C TRP A 749 -32.60 -28.42 -52.72
N VAL A 750 -31.76 -28.42 -53.77
CA VAL A 750 -31.82 -27.43 -54.87
C VAL A 750 -32.03 -28.15 -56.19
N CYS A 751 -33.21 -27.97 -56.79
CA CYS A 751 -33.56 -28.53 -58.09
C CYS A 751 -33.24 -27.54 -59.20
N ILE A 752 -32.47 -27.96 -60.21
CA ILE A 752 -32.24 -27.17 -61.43
C ILE A 752 -32.80 -27.95 -62.63
N ILE A 753 -33.50 -27.22 -63.52
CA ILE A 753 -34.12 -27.74 -64.74
C ILE A 753 -33.51 -26.97 -65.92
N TYR A 754 -33.02 -27.69 -66.92
CA TYR A 754 -32.23 -27.11 -68.02
C TYR A 754 -32.80 -27.55 -69.38
N GLN A 755 -32.86 -26.63 -70.36
CA GLN A 755 -33.12 -26.98 -71.77
C GLN A 755 -31.83 -26.88 -72.59
N THR A 756 -31.32 -28.03 -73.05
CA THR A 756 -30.24 -28.08 -74.04
C THR A 756 -30.80 -28.26 -75.45
N ARG A 757 -30.53 -27.31 -76.36
CA ARG A 757 -30.36 -27.62 -77.79
C ARG A 757 -28.91 -27.38 -78.17
N LYS A 758 -28.20 -28.48 -78.46
CA LYS A 758 -26.82 -28.49 -78.94
C LYS A 758 -26.84 -28.89 -80.41
N LYS A 759 -26.16 -28.14 -81.27
CA LYS A 759 -25.58 -28.68 -82.51
C LYS A 759 -24.21 -28.06 -82.71
N SER A 760 -23.29 -28.87 -83.23
CA SER A 760 -21.88 -28.58 -83.43
C SER A 760 -21.54 -28.64 -84.91
N GLU A 761 -20.53 -27.89 -85.33
CA GLU A 761 -19.66 -28.21 -86.46
C GLU A 761 -18.30 -27.50 -86.22
N GLU A 762 -17.27 -27.93 -86.95
CA GLU A 762 -15.84 -27.82 -86.61
C GLU A 762 -15.03 -27.80 -87.91
N TYR A 763 -13.90 -27.06 -87.99
CA TYR A 763 -12.64 -27.49 -88.66
C TYR A 763 -11.49 -26.45 -88.61
N SER A 764 -10.32 -26.91 -88.12
CA SER A 764 -8.91 -26.64 -88.54
C SER A 764 -8.25 -25.24 -88.68
N VAL A 765 -7.28 -24.98 -87.78
CA VAL A 765 -5.81 -24.77 -88.02
C VAL A 765 -5.27 -23.58 -88.84
N THR A 766 -4.37 -22.77 -88.22
CA THR A 766 -2.98 -22.49 -88.70
C THR A 766 -2.10 -21.84 -87.61
N ASN A 767 -0.79 -22.19 -87.61
CA ASN A 767 0.45 -21.61 -87.00
C ASN A 767 0.37 -20.80 -85.67
N THR A 768 1.11 -21.01 -84.56
CA THR A 768 2.49 -21.50 -84.19
C THR A 768 3.53 -20.40 -83.88
N ASP A 769 4.29 -20.64 -82.80
CA ASP A 769 5.51 -19.96 -82.27
C ASP A 769 5.35 -18.53 -81.68
N GLU A 770 5.96 -18.14 -80.55
CA GLU A 770 6.75 -18.90 -79.53
C GLU A 770 6.71 -18.24 -78.12
N THR A 771 7.17 -18.99 -77.10
CA THR A 771 7.39 -18.71 -75.62
C THR A 771 7.29 -17.26 -75.09
N ILE A 772 6.59 -16.87 -74.00
CA ILE A 772 6.36 -17.39 -72.61
C ILE A 772 7.49 -17.07 -71.59
N VAL A 773 7.17 -16.27 -70.54
CA VAL A 773 7.46 -16.45 -69.07
C VAL A 773 6.97 -15.21 -68.26
N PRO A 774 6.42 -15.33 -67.02
CA PRO A 774 5.84 -14.23 -66.19
C PRO A 774 6.67 -13.95 -64.90
N PRO A 775 6.19 -13.21 -63.86
CA PRO A 775 5.05 -12.26 -63.70
C PRO A 775 5.48 -10.84 -63.22
N ASP A 776 4.54 -9.89 -63.00
CA ASP A 776 4.37 -9.12 -61.73
C ASP A 776 3.28 -8.01 -61.80
N VAL A 777 3.12 -7.23 -60.70
CA VAL A 777 2.01 -6.27 -60.44
C VAL A 777 2.44 -4.78 -60.69
N PRO A 778 1.83 -3.70 -60.11
CA PRO A 778 1.32 -2.56 -60.88
C PRO A 778 2.25 -1.33 -60.94
N SER A 779 1.92 -0.32 -61.77
CA SER A 779 2.05 1.11 -61.37
C SER A 779 1.55 2.17 -62.39
N TYR A 780 0.71 3.11 -61.89
CA TYR A 780 0.64 4.54 -62.27
C TYR A 780 0.27 4.84 -63.77
N LEU A 781 0.08 6.07 -64.28
CA LEU A 781 0.17 7.46 -63.79
C LEU A 781 -0.85 8.35 -64.55
N SER A 782 -0.99 9.63 -64.15
CA SER A 782 -1.72 10.74 -64.85
C SER A 782 -3.27 10.74 -64.72
N SER A 783 -4.00 11.85 -64.90
CA SER A 783 -3.70 13.30 -64.75
C SER A 783 -4.95 14.18 -64.95
N GLN A 784 -4.95 15.41 -64.39
CA GLN A 784 -5.84 16.55 -64.74
C GLN A 784 -7.36 16.38 -64.48
N GLY A 785 -8.15 17.47 -64.66
CA GLY A 785 -9.57 17.37 -65.01
C GLY A 785 -10.60 18.04 -64.07
N THR A 786 -10.55 19.36 -63.89
CA THR A 786 -11.58 20.17 -63.19
C THR A 786 -12.95 20.20 -63.92
N LEU A 787 -14.06 20.06 -63.17
CA LEU A 787 -15.47 20.49 -63.40
C LEU A 787 -16.34 19.80 -62.30
N SER A 788 -17.49 20.26 -61.77
CA SER A 788 -18.31 21.50 -61.77
C SER A 788 -19.03 21.46 -60.40
N ASP A 789 -19.08 22.49 -59.54
CA ASP A 789 -19.58 23.88 -59.67
C ASP A 789 -21.11 23.98 -59.81
N ARG A 790 -21.69 25.09 -59.28
CA ARG A 790 -23.11 25.45 -58.95
C ARG A 790 -23.51 25.22 -57.47
N GLN A 791 -24.35 26.04 -56.83
CA GLN A 791 -24.99 27.36 -57.11
C GLN A 791 -25.43 27.97 -55.75
N GLU A 792 -25.97 29.19 -55.57
CA GLU A 792 -26.49 30.23 -56.49
C GLU A 792 -25.91 31.62 -56.11
N THR A 793 -26.74 32.64 -55.82
CA THR A 793 -26.38 34.06 -55.71
C THR A 793 -27.39 34.87 -54.86
N VAL A 794 -27.04 36.11 -54.52
CA VAL A 794 -28.00 37.23 -54.35
C VAL A 794 -27.37 38.49 -54.95
N VAL A 795 -28.11 39.23 -55.79
CA VAL A 795 -28.09 40.71 -55.90
C VAL A 795 -29.29 41.17 -56.74
N ARG A 796 -29.86 42.33 -56.37
CA ARG A 796 -30.83 43.11 -57.17
C ARG A 796 -30.20 44.48 -57.46
N THR A 797 -30.42 45.03 -58.65
CA THR A 797 -29.97 46.40 -58.98
C THR A 797 -30.97 47.45 -58.53
N GLU A 798 -30.51 48.51 -57.86
CA GLU A 798 -30.54 49.89 -58.40
C GLU A 798 -29.66 50.83 -57.55
N GLY A 799 -29.39 52.04 -58.05
CA GLY A 799 -28.25 52.87 -57.61
C GLY A 799 -28.54 53.95 -56.55
N GLY A 800 -27.46 54.51 -55.99
CA GLY A 800 -27.46 55.63 -55.05
C GLY A 800 -26.07 56.28 -54.95
N HIS A 801 -25.99 57.52 -54.46
CA HIS A 801 -24.81 58.39 -54.56
C HIS A 801 -24.35 58.96 -53.20
N GLN A 802 -23.07 59.38 -53.12
CA GLN A 802 -22.47 60.33 -52.15
C GLN A 802 -22.35 59.89 -50.66
N ALA A 803 -21.50 60.50 -49.81
CA ALA A 803 -20.17 61.13 -49.99
C ALA A 803 -19.55 61.51 -48.61
N ASN A 804 -18.21 61.56 -48.51
CA ASN A 804 -17.37 62.26 -47.50
C ASN A 804 -17.48 61.81 -46.00
N GLY A 805 -16.50 62.06 -45.10
CA GLY A 805 -15.10 62.51 -45.28
C GLY A 805 -14.44 63.09 -44.00
N HIS A 806 -13.11 62.86 -43.83
CA HIS A 806 -12.20 63.35 -42.75
C HIS A 806 -12.57 62.89 -41.30
N ILE A 807 -11.89 63.16 -40.15
CA ILE A 807 -10.81 64.03 -39.59
C ILE A 807 -10.08 63.16 -38.51
N GLU A 808 -8.75 63.12 -38.24
CA GLU A 808 -7.52 63.69 -38.85
C GLU A 808 -6.20 62.91 -38.46
N SER A 809 -5.14 63.59 -37.96
CA SER A 809 -3.73 63.17 -37.72
C SER A 809 -3.39 62.72 -36.26
N ASN A 810 -2.22 62.16 -35.88
CA ASN A 810 -0.83 62.04 -36.42
C ASN A 810 -0.30 60.56 -36.30
N GLY A 811 0.97 60.09 -36.37
CA GLY A 811 2.36 60.62 -36.37
C GLY A 811 3.22 59.97 -35.24
N VAL A 812 4.54 59.68 -35.29
CA VAL A 812 5.65 59.80 -36.29
C VAL A 812 6.74 58.71 -35.97
N CYS A 813 7.77 58.49 -36.82
CA CYS A 813 8.86 57.47 -36.73
C CYS A 813 10.27 58.12 -36.40
N PRO A 814 11.49 57.50 -36.54
CA PRO A 814 11.90 56.14 -36.99
C PRO A 814 13.20 55.46 -36.38
N ARG A 815 13.40 54.17 -36.72
CA ARG A 815 14.62 53.40 -37.17
C ARG A 815 16.08 53.48 -36.59
N ASP A 816 16.66 52.26 -36.50
CA ASP A 816 17.98 51.75 -37.01
C ASP A 816 19.34 51.84 -36.23
N ALA A 817 20.23 50.87 -36.58
CA ALA A 817 21.68 50.66 -36.29
C ALA A 817 22.13 50.09 -34.91
N GLY A 818 23.22 49.29 -34.80
CA GLY A 818 23.98 48.55 -35.84
C GLY A 818 25.47 48.20 -35.56
N LEU A 819 25.82 46.90 -35.59
CA LEU A 819 27.11 46.24 -35.99
C LEU A 819 28.48 46.59 -35.32
N PHE A 820 29.29 45.54 -35.01
CA PHE A 820 30.68 45.23 -35.50
C PHE A 820 31.30 43.99 -34.76
N PRO A 821 32.43 43.36 -35.19
CA PRO A 821 32.56 41.88 -35.20
C PRO A 821 33.94 41.30 -34.73
N GLU A 822 34.54 40.37 -35.50
CA GLU A 822 35.73 39.50 -35.25
C GLU A 822 35.44 38.28 -34.33
N VAL A 823 35.48 36.98 -34.72
CA VAL A 823 36.00 36.14 -35.84
C VAL A 823 37.36 35.45 -35.58
N GLU A 824 37.30 34.16 -35.21
CA GLU A 824 38.14 33.14 -35.86
C GLU A 824 37.49 31.73 -35.86
N THR A 825 38.14 30.76 -36.51
CA THR A 825 37.63 29.43 -36.95
C THR A 825 37.46 28.40 -35.81
N ARG A 826 36.82 27.21 -35.93
CA ARG A 826 36.52 26.28 -37.04
C ARG A 826 35.17 25.54 -36.83
N GLY A 827 34.64 24.88 -37.87
CA GLY A 827 33.50 23.95 -37.76
C GLY A 827 33.63 22.71 -38.68
N ILE A 828 32.63 21.83 -38.66
CA ILE A 828 32.38 20.75 -39.64
C ILE A 828 30.88 20.37 -39.59
N ALA A 829 30.31 19.85 -40.69
CA ALA A 829 28.87 19.69 -40.89
C ALA A 829 28.37 18.23 -40.93
N CYS A 830 27.04 18.07 -40.92
CA CYS A 830 26.31 16.80 -40.80
C CYS A 830 26.48 15.83 -41.99
N ARG A 831 26.32 14.51 -41.73
CA ARG A 831 25.91 13.50 -42.72
C ARG A 831 25.03 12.40 -42.08
N GLN A 832 23.97 11.99 -42.79
CA GLN A 832 23.38 10.65 -42.68
C GLN A 832 23.99 9.73 -43.76
N PRO A 833 23.63 8.43 -43.83
CA PRO A 833 22.59 8.07 -44.83
C PRO A 833 21.71 6.80 -44.55
N LYS A 834 20.44 6.85 -45.00
CA LYS A 834 19.66 5.77 -45.71
C LYS A 834 19.33 4.44 -44.97
N LEU A 835 18.25 3.70 -45.28
CA LEU A 835 16.91 3.94 -45.88
C LEU A 835 16.04 2.68 -45.53
N CYS A 836 14.70 2.72 -45.35
CA CYS A 836 13.70 2.47 -46.41
C CYS A 836 12.23 2.61 -45.90
N VAL A 837 11.36 3.14 -46.77
CA VAL A 837 9.90 2.90 -47.03
C VAL A 837 9.04 2.13 -45.98
N GLY A 838 7.79 2.53 -45.64
CA GLY A 838 6.98 3.72 -46.01
C GLY A 838 5.46 3.54 -45.81
N TYR A 839 4.70 4.66 -45.85
CA TYR A 839 3.20 4.83 -45.83
C TYR A 839 2.43 4.32 -44.57
N THR A 840 1.59 5.04 -43.78
CA THR A 840 0.83 6.33 -43.75
C THR A 840 -0.66 6.30 -44.13
N LYS A 841 -1.48 7.13 -43.41
CA LYS A 841 -2.93 7.48 -43.54
C LYS A 841 -3.83 6.85 -42.44
N GLU A 842 -4.84 7.51 -41.82
CA GLU A 842 -5.30 8.93 -41.84
C GLU A 842 -5.96 9.39 -40.47
N PRO A 843 -7.03 10.23 -40.29
CA PRO A 843 -6.83 11.63 -39.80
C PRO A 843 -7.89 12.28 -38.82
N TRP A 844 -7.68 13.60 -38.52
CA TRP A 844 -8.57 14.68 -37.96
C TRP A 844 -9.35 14.44 -36.63
N LYS A 845 -9.48 15.33 -35.62
CA LYS A 845 -9.11 16.74 -35.28
C LYS A 845 -10.17 17.87 -35.45
N MET A 846 -10.80 18.29 -34.32
CA MET A 846 -11.51 19.58 -34.02
C MET A 846 -12.81 19.88 -34.82
N VAL A 847 -13.79 20.71 -34.37
CA VAL A 847 -13.77 22.15 -33.96
C VAL A 847 -14.97 22.54 -33.03
N GLU A 848 -14.88 23.75 -32.44
CA GLU A 848 -15.85 24.65 -31.74
C GLU A 848 -17.31 24.72 -32.27
N LYS A 849 -18.34 25.45 -31.73
CA LYS A 849 -18.77 26.12 -30.45
C LYS A 849 -19.92 27.12 -30.82
N VAL A 850 -20.78 27.59 -29.88
CA VAL A 850 -21.57 28.90 -29.85
C VAL A 850 -23.06 28.80 -29.36
N ASP A 851 -23.36 29.57 -28.29
CA ASP A 851 -24.55 30.37 -27.82
C ASP A 851 -25.99 30.22 -28.40
N GLY A 852 -27.12 30.56 -27.70
CA GLY A 852 -27.36 30.93 -26.27
C GLY A 852 -28.71 31.70 -25.94
N THR A 853 -29.18 31.66 -24.67
CA THR A 853 -30.17 32.57 -23.95
C THR A 853 -31.67 32.65 -24.40
N PRO A 854 -32.69 33.17 -23.62
CA PRO A 854 -32.67 34.12 -22.45
C PRO A 854 -33.70 34.03 -21.25
N ALA A 855 -33.28 34.54 -20.05
CA ALA A 855 -33.96 35.40 -18.99
C ALA A 855 -35.40 35.11 -18.39
N PRO A 856 -35.92 35.78 -17.28
CA PRO A 856 -35.34 36.72 -16.26
C PRO A 856 -35.76 36.62 -14.73
N GLN A 857 -34.78 36.80 -13.79
CA GLN A 857 -34.73 37.60 -12.50
C GLN A 857 -35.63 37.47 -11.20
N LYS A 858 -34.98 37.84 -10.04
CA LYS A 858 -35.41 38.24 -8.65
C LYS A 858 -35.68 37.12 -7.58
N MET A 859 -35.43 37.26 -6.26
CA MET A 859 -34.87 38.32 -5.36
C MET A 859 -34.13 37.77 -4.08
N THR A 860 -33.71 38.62 -3.11
CA THR A 860 -32.83 38.38 -1.90
C THR A 860 -33.59 38.04 -0.58
N GLU A 861 -33.07 37.71 0.65
CA GLU A 861 -32.05 38.34 1.58
C GLU A 861 -31.47 37.39 2.72
N HIS A 862 -31.42 37.82 4.01
CA HIS A 862 -30.40 37.54 5.08
C HIS A 862 -30.98 37.18 6.49
N SER A 863 -30.29 36.71 7.57
CA SER A 863 -28.93 36.14 7.83
C SER A 863 -28.81 35.30 9.15
N SER A 864 -28.19 35.80 10.25
CA SER A 864 -27.89 35.09 11.54
C SER A 864 -28.75 35.58 12.74
N PRO A 865 -28.83 34.87 13.90
CA PRO A 865 -28.07 35.29 15.12
C PRO A 865 -27.81 34.15 16.17
N ALA A 866 -27.51 34.48 17.45
CA ALA A 866 -27.31 33.53 18.56
C ALA A 866 -27.60 34.10 19.99
N VAL A 867 -27.89 33.19 20.96
CA VAL A 867 -27.87 33.30 22.46
C VAL A 867 -28.84 34.28 23.19
N VAL A 868 -29.61 33.78 24.19
CA VAL A 868 -29.79 34.29 25.60
C VAL A 868 -30.96 33.58 26.36
N CYS A 869 -30.91 33.60 27.69
CA CYS A 869 -31.66 32.89 28.75
C CYS A 869 -33.20 33.06 28.85
N GLY A 870 -33.87 32.19 29.64
CA GLY A 870 -35.20 32.44 30.25
C GLY A 870 -35.83 31.22 30.95
N ASP A 871 -36.34 31.37 32.18
CA ASP A 871 -36.91 30.30 33.04
C ASP A 871 -38.35 29.85 32.68
N GLY A 872 -38.77 28.67 33.15
CA GLY A 872 -40.17 28.20 33.14
C GLY A 872 -40.37 26.82 33.79
N SER A 873 -41.32 26.72 34.73
CA SER A 873 -41.61 25.51 35.55
C SER A 873 -43.02 24.93 35.32
N THR A 874 -43.41 23.90 36.11
CA THR A 874 -44.75 23.25 36.24
C THR A 874 -45.17 22.27 35.12
N ASP A 875 -45.93 21.18 35.38
CA ASP A 875 -46.04 20.28 36.56
C ASP A 875 -46.90 19.03 36.19
N THR A 876 -46.92 17.96 37.02
CA THR A 876 -47.89 16.81 37.03
C THR A 876 -47.97 15.92 35.74
N ASP A 877 -48.42 14.65 35.67
CA ASP A 877 -48.69 13.50 36.58
C ASP A 877 -48.85 12.22 35.68
N SER A 878 -49.05 10.94 36.08
CA SER A 878 -49.09 10.23 37.38
C SER A 878 -48.83 8.70 37.17
N HIS A 879 -48.69 7.95 38.30
CA HIS A 879 -49.00 6.51 38.50
C HIS A 879 -48.18 5.42 37.75
N SER A 880 -47.81 4.26 38.33
CA SER A 880 -47.81 3.68 39.70
C SER A 880 -47.07 2.29 39.63
N LYS A 881 -46.80 1.41 40.62
CA LYS A 881 -46.95 1.24 42.10
C LYS A 881 -46.10 -0.01 42.49
N GLU A 882 -45.63 -0.33 43.70
CA GLU A 882 -45.41 0.42 44.96
C GLU A 882 -43.88 0.29 45.31
N GLU A 883 -43.28 -0.32 46.35
CA GLU A 883 -43.59 -0.79 47.73
C GLU A 883 -42.29 -0.72 48.57
N VAL A 884 -42.33 -0.47 49.89
CA VAL A 884 -41.15 -0.20 50.76
C VAL A 884 -41.45 -0.53 52.24
N PHE A 885 -40.49 -1.04 53.05
CA PHE A 885 -40.31 -0.62 54.47
C PHE A 885 -38.95 -1.03 55.13
N TYR A 886 -38.53 -0.21 56.09
CA TYR A 886 -37.26 -0.04 56.83
C TYR A 886 -36.70 -1.22 57.69
N PRO A 887 -35.47 -1.04 58.23
CA PRO A 887 -35.18 -1.38 59.64
C PRO A 887 -34.54 -0.23 60.48
N GLN A 888 -34.59 -0.36 61.82
CA GLN A 888 -33.97 0.50 62.85
C GLN A 888 -33.44 -0.38 64.04
N PRO A 889 -32.58 0.12 64.96
CA PRO A 889 -31.60 -0.71 65.69
C PRO A 889 -31.86 -0.98 67.20
N VAL A 890 -31.14 -1.99 67.73
CA VAL A 890 -31.02 -2.40 69.16
C VAL A 890 -29.63 -3.07 69.38
N SER A 891 -29.12 -3.33 70.60
CA SER A 891 -28.46 -2.40 71.54
C SER A 891 -27.79 -3.16 72.71
N ARG A 892 -26.71 -2.59 73.31
CA ARG A 892 -26.01 -3.02 74.57
C ARG A 892 -25.23 -4.38 74.52
N ASP A 893 -24.22 -4.69 75.36
CA ASP A 893 -23.71 -4.12 76.64
C ASP A 893 -22.15 -4.21 76.83
N SER A 894 -21.64 -3.69 77.97
CA SER A 894 -20.25 -3.62 78.52
C SER A 894 -19.73 -4.93 79.22
N ALA A 895 -18.47 -5.15 79.67
CA ALA A 895 -17.10 -4.57 79.50
C ALA A 895 -15.99 -5.47 80.17
N GLN A 896 -14.73 -4.96 80.21
CA GLN A 896 -13.43 -5.37 80.83
C GLN A 896 -13.41 -6.04 82.26
N PRO A 897 -12.26 -6.50 82.88
CA PRO A 897 -10.83 -6.12 82.69
C PRO A 897 -9.71 -7.22 82.83
N GLY A 898 -8.42 -6.83 82.76
CA GLY A 898 -7.27 -7.57 83.34
C GLY A 898 -5.88 -7.35 82.71
N THR A 899 -4.85 -6.97 83.50
CA THR A 899 -3.39 -6.92 83.14
C THR A 899 -2.54 -7.41 84.33
N PRO A 900 -1.23 -7.75 84.16
CA PRO A 900 -0.17 -6.77 84.51
C PRO A 900 1.25 -6.95 83.86
N SER A 901 2.07 -5.87 83.85
CA SER A 901 3.57 -5.83 83.87
C SER A 901 4.39 -6.54 82.74
N SER A 902 5.62 -6.17 82.33
CA SER A 902 6.55 -5.01 82.46
C SER A 902 7.74 -5.24 81.46
N GLN A 903 8.89 -4.53 81.36
CA GLN A 903 9.52 -3.43 82.09
C GLN A 903 10.38 -2.50 81.17
N GLU A 904 11.72 -2.59 81.19
CA GLU A 904 12.74 -1.73 80.54
C GLU A 904 14.08 -2.54 80.40
N PRO A 905 15.17 -2.14 79.68
CA PRO A 905 15.86 -0.83 79.82
C PRO A 905 16.53 -0.21 78.54
N SER A 906 17.19 0.94 78.78
CA SER A 906 18.08 1.74 77.90
C SER A 906 19.42 1.03 77.50
N GLN A 907 20.39 1.58 76.74
CA GLN A 907 20.86 2.97 76.55
C GLN A 907 21.90 3.11 75.37
N ARG A 908 22.04 4.31 74.76
CA ARG A 908 23.24 5.05 74.18
C ARG A 908 24.37 4.28 73.42
N ASP A 909 25.19 4.85 72.53
CA ASP A 909 25.38 6.16 71.84
C ASP A 909 26.40 5.91 70.67
N HIS A 910 26.96 6.82 69.83
CA HIS A 910 26.70 8.17 69.28
C HIS A 910 28.09 8.85 69.02
N GLN A 911 28.24 9.65 67.94
CA GLN A 911 29.47 10.43 67.57
C GLN A 911 30.64 9.58 66.97
N ASN A 912 31.59 10.10 66.17
CA ASN A 912 31.83 11.37 65.43
C ASN A 912 32.88 11.08 64.31
N ALA A 913 32.81 11.56 63.05
CA ALA A 913 33.08 12.89 62.47
C ALA A 913 34.40 12.95 61.63
N ALA A 914 34.57 14.04 60.87
CA ALA A 914 35.77 14.49 60.12
C ALA A 914 36.23 13.72 58.84
N GLN A 915 36.31 14.48 57.72
CA GLN A 915 37.38 14.35 56.71
C GLN A 915 38.58 15.25 57.12
N PRO A 916 39.80 15.08 56.59
CA PRO A 916 40.14 15.78 55.32
C PRO A 916 41.21 15.08 54.44
N LEU A 917 41.43 15.61 53.22
CA LEU A 917 42.58 15.34 52.31
C LEU A 917 42.68 13.88 51.78
N SER A 918 43.43 13.54 50.73
CA SER A 918 43.76 14.22 49.46
C SER A 918 44.36 13.17 48.49
N SER A 919 44.51 13.50 47.19
CA SER A 919 45.24 12.72 46.15
C SER A 919 44.79 11.26 45.87
N GLY A 920 44.52 10.96 44.60
CA GLY A 920 44.77 9.62 44.02
C GLY A 920 46.10 9.65 43.24
N PRO A 921 46.26 8.88 42.15
CA PRO A 921 45.49 7.68 41.75
C PRO A 921 46.38 6.51 41.29
N THR A 922 46.07 5.25 41.66
CA THR A 922 46.67 4.07 41.00
C THR A 922 45.69 2.91 40.81
N ASP A 923 45.79 2.35 39.62
CA ASP A 923 45.11 1.18 39.04
C ASP A 923 45.43 -0.15 39.76
N GLY A 924 44.64 -1.20 39.45
CA GLY A 924 45.17 -2.57 39.37
C GLY A 924 44.65 -3.63 40.35
N SER A 925 43.61 -4.38 39.95
CA SER A 925 43.59 -5.85 40.16
C SER A 925 42.64 -6.58 39.19
N ARG A 926 43.19 -7.44 38.33
CA ARG A 926 42.44 -8.43 37.54
C ARG A 926 42.16 -9.70 38.37
N SER A 927 41.19 -10.50 37.95
CA SER A 927 41.13 -11.93 38.27
C SER A 927 40.92 -12.75 36.99
N SER A 928 41.53 -13.95 36.91
CA SER A 928 41.50 -14.80 35.72
C SER A 928 41.46 -16.30 36.10
N CYS A 929 41.27 -17.16 35.10
CA CYS A 929 40.69 -18.50 35.25
C CYS A 929 41.69 -19.63 35.53
N ARG A 930 41.20 -20.73 36.15
CA ARG A 930 41.47 -22.18 35.91
C ARG A 930 41.11 -23.01 37.16
N ALA A 931 40.85 -24.33 37.13
CA ALA A 931 40.34 -25.27 36.10
C ALA A 931 40.14 -26.66 36.75
N SER A 932 39.35 -27.56 36.13
CA SER A 932 39.40 -29.02 36.35
C SER A 932 38.63 -29.78 35.25
N VAL A 933 38.87 -31.08 35.10
CA VAL A 933 38.43 -31.96 33.99
C VAL A 933 37.93 -33.31 34.53
N TYR A 934 36.87 -33.89 33.95
CA TYR A 934 36.58 -35.33 34.00
C TYR A 934 35.91 -35.81 32.68
N PRO A 935 35.95 -37.12 32.32
CA PRO A 935 35.79 -37.59 30.94
C PRO A 935 34.44 -38.25 30.61
N SER A 936 34.34 -38.73 29.36
CA SER A 936 33.21 -39.41 28.70
C SER A 936 32.88 -40.81 29.21
N ASN A 937 31.61 -41.24 29.02
CA ASN A 937 31.36 -42.56 28.42
C ASN A 937 29.97 -42.67 27.73
N HIS A 938 29.75 -43.80 27.05
CA HIS A 938 28.67 -44.02 26.06
C HIS A 938 27.44 -44.78 26.60
N ASP A 939 26.42 -44.86 25.74
CA ASP A 939 25.43 -45.95 25.57
C ASP A 939 24.13 -46.07 26.41
N ARG A 940 23.03 -46.14 25.63
CA ARG A 940 21.89 -47.08 25.67
C ARG A 940 20.80 -47.04 26.77
N MET A 941 19.60 -46.72 26.24
CA MET A 941 18.37 -47.56 26.23
C MET A 941 17.26 -47.40 27.29
N LEU A 942 16.04 -47.40 26.71
CA LEU A 942 14.79 -48.04 27.14
C LEU A 942 14.04 -47.57 28.41
N THR A 943 12.81 -47.12 28.14
CA THR A 943 11.56 -47.38 28.92
C THR A 943 11.40 -46.79 30.32
N ALA A 944 10.19 -46.66 30.88
CA ALA A 944 8.84 -46.37 30.33
C ALA A 944 7.87 -46.22 31.52
N GLN A 945 6.64 -45.73 31.26
CA GLN A 945 5.48 -45.81 32.17
C GLN A 945 5.57 -44.90 33.43
N LYS A 946 4.48 -44.39 34.02
CA LYS A 946 3.05 -44.29 33.60
C LYS A 946 2.33 -43.27 34.49
N GLN A 947 1.36 -42.55 33.89
CA GLN A 947 0.08 -42.13 34.51
C GLN A 947 0.14 -41.18 35.74
N GLN A 948 -0.91 -40.43 36.11
CA GLN A 948 -2.26 -40.32 35.53
C GLN A 948 -2.84 -38.89 35.72
N PRO A 949 -3.59 -38.34 34.75
CA PRO A 949 -4.40 -37.14 34.93
C PRO A 949 -5.89 -37.47 35.20
N VAL A 950 -6.59 -36.64 35.98
CA VAL A 950 -8.06 -36.65 36.13
C VAL A 950 -8.61 -35.21 36.12
N THR A 951 -9.82 -35.10 35.56
CA THR A 951 -10.63 -33.95 35.14
C THR A 951 -10.92 -32.87 36.22
N PRO A 952 -11.50 -31.72 35.80
CA PRO A 952 -12.97 -31.60 35.85
C PRO A 952 -13.64 -31.35 34.48
N LEU A 953 -14.98 -31.33 34.44
CA LEU A 953 -15.82 -31.24 33.24
C LEU A 953 -16.79 -30.04 33.28
N ASP A 954 -17.17 -29.61 32.07
CA ASP A 954 -18.34 -28.83 31.66
C ASP A 954 -18.60 -27.39 32.18
N GLY A 955 -19.00 -26.54 31.23
CA GLY A 955 -19.34 -25.13 31.43
C GLY A 955 -19.40 -24.36 30.09
N LYS A 956 -20.43 -24.60 29.27
CA LYS A 956 -20.57 -23.95 27.95
C LYS A 956 -21.01 -22.49 28.06
N GLY A 957 -20.34 -21.60 27.31
CA GLY A 957 -20.79 -20.23 27.04
C GLY A 957 -19.91 -19.61 25.95
N ALA A 958 -20.52 -19.11 24.88
CA ALA A 958 -19.79 -18.61 23.70
C ALA A 958 -20.34 -17.26 23.23
N SER A 959 -19.44 -16.37 22.82
CA SER A 959 -19.73 -15.33 21.83
C SER A 959 -18.42 -14.87 21.18
N SER A 960 -18.39 -14.86 19.85
CA SER A 960 -17.32 -14.27 19.05
C SER A 960 -17.93 -13.20 18.15
N TRP A 961 -17.29 -12.04 18.05
CA TRP A 961 -17.64 -11.03 17.07
C TRP A 961 -16.69 -11.14 15.88
N THR A 962 -17.22 -11.61 14.75
CA THR A 962 -16.51 -11.70 13.47
C THR A 962 -17.32 -10.97 12.41
N LEU A 963 -16.67 -10.24 11.52
CA LEU A 963 -17.38 -9.53 10.44
C LEU A 963 -17.95 -10.53 9.42
N ALA A 964 -19.21 -10.32 9.04
CA ALA A 964 -19.77 -10.78 7.77
C ALA A 964 -20.79 -9.74 7.26
N ARG A 965 -20.87 -9.58 5.93
CA ARG A 965 -21.95 -8.82 5.28
C ARG A 965 -23.20 -9.72 5.20
N LEU A 966 -24.38 -9.11 5.26
CA LEU A 966 -25.64 -9.72 4.85
C LEU A 966 -26.14 -9.07 3.56
N CYS A 967 -26.46 -9.91 2.58
CA CYS A 967 -27.57 -9.70 1.66
C CYS A 967 -28.39 -10.99 1.65
N GLU A 968 -29.71 -10.86 1.73
CA GLU A 968 -30.70 -11.93 1.60
C GLU A 968 -30.92 -12.26 0.10
N LEU A 969 -31.66 -13.28 -0.35
CA LEU A 969 -32.68 -14.13 0.30
C LEU A 969 -32.76 -15.51 -0.44
N ASP A 970 -33.82 -16.27 -0.13
CA ASP A 970 -34.43 -17.42 -0.82
C ASP A 970 -33.95 -18.88 -0.64
N SER A 971 -34.48 -19.49 0.42
CA SER A 971 -35.59 -20.48 0.36
C SER A 971 -35.51 -21.72 -0.57
N LEU A 972 -35.31 -22.93 -0.02
CA LEU A 972 -36.35 -23.98 0.11
C LEU A 972 -35.82 -25.34 0.66
N ASP A 973 -36.71 -26.12 1.29
CA ASP A 973 -36.45 -27.42 1.93
C ASP A 973 -36.40 -28.63 0.97
N LEU A 974 -35.69 -29.70 1.38
CA LEU A 974 -36.28 -31.04 1.66
C LEU A 974 -35.23 -32.07 2.16
N GLN A 975 -35.63 -32.95 3.10
CA GLN A 975 -34.84 -34.10 3.60
C GLN A 975 -35.47 -35.46 3.17
N PRO A 976 -35.26 -36.60 3.88
CA PRO A 976 -34.34 -37.69 3.56
C PRO A 976 -35.12 -38.99 3.16
N PRO A 977 -34.60 -40.26 3.25
CA PRO A 977 -34.19 -40.98 4.49
C PRO A 977 -32.80 -41.68 4.35
N SER A 978 -31.99 -42.00 5.38
CA SER A 978 -32.15 -42.97 6.50
C SER A 978 -32.46 -44.42 6.06
N THR A 979 -31.92 -45.50 6.63
CA THR A 979 -31.40 -45.80 8.00
C THR A 979 -29.97 -46.41 7.91
N LEU A 980 -29.44 -47.44 8.62
CA LEU A 980 -29.87 -48.43 9.63
C LEU A 980 -28.63 -48.99 10.40
N ALA A 981 -28.82 -49.52 11.62
CA ALA A 981 -27.86 -50.28 12.46
C ALA A 981 -28.69 -51.21 13.40
N PRO A 982 -28.19 -52.32 14.01
CA PRO A 982 -27.09 -52.39 15.00
C PRO A 982 -26.22 -53.68 14.87
N GLY A 983 -25.31 -54.11 15.77
CA GLY A 983 -24.64 -53.47 16.93
C GLY A 983 -24.41 -54.40 18.15
N LYS A 984 -23.20 -54.36 18.76
CA LYS A 984 -22.74 -55.04 20.02
C LYS A 984 -22.53 -56.58 19.95
N SER A 985 -21.69 -57.25 20.76
CA SER A 985 -20.81 -56.86 21.90
C SER A 985 -19.59 -57.82 22.10
N GLU A 986 -18.50 -57.29 22.67
CA GLU A 986 -17.52 -57.86 23.63
C GLU A 986 -17.10 -59.36 23.61
N LEU A 987 -15.76 -59.64 23.60
CA LEU A 987 -14.99 -60.22 24.74
C LEU A 987 -13.51 -60.60 24.43
N THR A 988 -12.68 -60.55 25.48
CA THR A 988 -11.38 -61.26 25.75
C THR A 988 -10.29 -61.53 24.69
N GLU A 989 -9.14 -60.88 24.90
CA GLU A 989 -7.81 -61.48 25.20
C GLU A 989 -7.26 -62.76 24.53
N ALA A 990 -6.06 -62.60 23.93
CA ALA A 990 -4.79 -63.30 24.23
C ALA A 990 -4.20 -64.42 23.31
N THR A 991 -2.86 -64.51 23.42
CA THR A 991 -1.92 -65.62 23.07
C THR A 991 -1.60 -65.97 21.61
N SER A 992 -0.49 -65.39 21.12
CA SER A 992 0.73 -66.05 20.57
C SER A 992 0.66 -67.08 19.42
N GLY A 993 1.48 -66.87 18.38
CA GLY A 993 1.91 -67.94 17.45
C GLY A 993 2.70 -67.49 16.21
N LEU A 994 3.99 -67.84 16.13
CA LEU A 994 4.73 -68.13 14.89
C LEU A 994 4.49 -69.63 14.53
N PRO A 995 4.78 -70.18 13.32
CA PRO A 995 5.90 -69.80 12.44
C PRO A 995 5.71 -69.94 10.89
N ASP A 996 6.84 -69.77 10.18
CA ASP A 996 7.29 -70.47 8.96
C ASP A 996 6.88 -70.08 7.51
N VAL A 997 7.78 -70.53 6.62
CA VAL A 997 7.96 -70.38 5.16
C VAL A 997 7.58 -71.71 4.45
N PRO A 998 7.80 -71.96 3.13
CA PRO A 998 7.97 -71.12 1.93
C PRO A 998 6.96 -71.54 0.80
N GLY A 999 7.20 -71.16 -0.48
CA GLY A 999 6.51 -71.77 -1.63
C GLY A 999 6.84 -71.17 -3.01
N GLU A 1000 7.12 -72.02 -4.01
CA GLU A 1000 7.42 -71.64 -5.41
C GLU A 1000 6.29 -72.05 -6.40
N GLY A 1001 6.37 -71.56 -7.64
CA GLY A 1001 5.54 -71.95 -8.81
C GLY A 1001 5.24 -70.73 -9.70
N GLN A 1002 5.87 -70.53 -10.86
CA GLN A 1002 5.78 -71.29 -12.13
C GLN A 1002 4.33 -71.44 -12.64
N HIS A 1003 3.98 -71.14 -13.90
CA HIS A 1003 4.68 -71.47 -15.15
C HIS A 1003 4.27 -70.59 -16.36
N LEU A 1004 5.19 -70.46 -17.35
CA LEU A 1004 4.95 -70.37 -18.83
C LEU A 1004 4.15 -69.17 -19.40
N LEU A 1005 4.28 -68.73 -20.66
CA LEU A 1005 5.09 -69.13 -21.84
C LEU A 1005 5.99 -67.93 -22.28
N LEU A 1006 7.22 -68.09 -22.79
CA LEU A 1006 7.61 -68.32 -24.22
C LEU A 1006 6.86 -67.41 -25.23
N SER A 1007 7.46 -66.78 -26.25
CA SER A 1007 8.86 -66.47 -26.65
C SER A 1007 8.77 -65.45 -27.84
N ASN A 1008 9.79 -64.84 -28.46
CA ASN A 1008 11.27 -64.86 -28.41
C ASN A 1008 11.76 -63.49 -29.00
N GLY A 1009 13.04 -63.11 -29.16
CA GLY A 1009 14.31 -63.80 -28.89
C GLY A 1009 15.53 -62.85 -29.01
N HIS A 1010 16.72 -63.38 -28.71
CA HIS A 1010 18.03 -62.72 -28.52
C HIS A 1010 18.56 -61.83 -29.69
N LEU A 1011 19.41 -60.79 -29.50
CA LEU A 1011 20.66 -60.61 -28.70
C LEU A 1011 21.88 -61.42 -29.26
N PRO A 1012 23.16 -61.10 -28.95
CA PRO A 1012 23.78 -59.91 -28.31
C PRO A 1012 25.10 -59.40 -29.00
N GLN A 1013 25.90 -58.62 -28.24
CA GLN A 1013 27.36 -58.31 -28.37
C GLN A 1013 27.72 -57.09 -29.25
N ALA A 1014 28.37 -56.00 -28.79
CA ALA A 1014 29.23 -55.64 -27.64
C ALA A 1014 30.74 -55.98 -27.77
N HIS A 1015 31.58 -54.94 -27.88
CA HIS A 1015 32.95 -54.82 -27.32
C HIS A 1015 33.61 -53.46 -27.67
N ASP A 1016 34.31 -52.85 -26.70
CA ASP A 1016 35.45 -51.91 -26.90
C ASP A 1016 36.72 -52.70 -27.31
N PRO A 1017 37.81 -52.12 -27.90
CA PRO A 1017 38.37 -50.79 -27.61
C PRO A 1017 39.01 -50.02 -28.80
N SER A 1018 39.82 -48.99 -28.51
CA SER A 1018 40.60 -48.14 -29.43
C SER A 1018 42.03 -48.61 -29.75
N PRO A 1019 42.66 -48.07 -30.83
CA PRO A 1019 44.12 -47.90 -30.92
C PRO A 1019 44.57 -46.52 -31.51
N GLU A 1020 45.85 -46.37 -31.88
CA GLU A 1020 46.62 -45.09 -31.87
C GLU A 1020 47.24 -44.65 -33.22
N CYS A 1021 47.44 -43.33 -33.42
CA CYS A 1021 48.63 -42.64 -34.03
C CYS A 1021 49.14 -42.99 -35.48
N PRO A 1022 50.15 -42.29 -36.06
CA PRO A 1022 50.56 -40.87 -36.00
C PRO A 1022 50.64 -40.20 -37.43
N PRO A 1023 51.70 -39.46 -37.87
CA PRO A 1023 51.74 -37.99 -37.83
C PRO A 1023 51.96 -37.29 -39.20
N LEU A 1024 51.84 -35.95 -39.23
CA LEU A 1024 52.51 -35.09 -40.24
C LEU A 1024 52.94 -33.75 -39.62
N THR A 1025 54.04 -33.17 -40.11
CA THR A 1025 54.73 -32.01 -39.51
C THR A 1025 54.70 -30.76 -40.40
N GLY A 1026 54.60 -29.58 -39.79
CA GLY A 1026 54.69 -28.28 -40.48
C GLY A 1026 54.76 -27.10 -39.50
N GLN A 1027 55.62 -26.12 -39.75
CA GLN A 1027 55.96 -25.05 -38.80
C GLN A 1027 55.23 -23.71 -39.10
N LEU A 1028 54.79 -23.04 -38.02
CA LEU A 1028 55.03 -21.62 -37.62
C LEU A 1028 55.32 -20.53 -38.70
N PRO A 1029 55.16 -19.23 -38.36
CA PRO A 1029 54.01 -18.56 -37.70
C PRO A 1029 53.67 -17.21 -38.40
N GLY A 1030 52.57 -16.52 -38.06
CA GLY A 1030 52.36 -15.18 -38.64
C GLY A 1030 51.20 -14.30 -38.16
N THR A 1031 51.54 -13.24 -37.42
CA THR A 1031 50.87 -11.91 -37.39
C THR A 1031 49.43 -11.81 -36.82
N ARG A 1032 48.93 -10.67 -36.31
CA ARG A 1032 49.47 -9.29 -36.17
C ARG A 1032 48.78 -8.51 -35.03
N SER A 1033 49.41 -7.38 -34.68
CA SER A 1033 48.86 -6.07 -34.25
C SER A 1033 47.35 -5.78 -34.47
N ALA A 1034 46.68 -4.87 -33.72
CA ALA A 1034 47.04 -4.10 -32.50
C ALA A 1034 45.80 -3.32 -31.97
N ARG A 1035 46.03 -2.51 -30.91
CA ARG A 1035 45.18 -1.41 -30.39
C ARG A 1035 44.33 -0.69 -31.45
N LEU A 1036 43.08 -0.31 -31.10
CA LEU A 1036 42.73 1.10 -30.82
C LEU A 1036 41.31 1.30 -30.26
N LEU A 1037 41.07 2.54 -29.81
CA LEU A 1037 39.84 3.10 -29.25
C LEU A 1037 38.63 3.01 -30.20
N PHE A 1038 37.40 3.03 -29.65
CA PHE A 1038 36.50 4.19 -29.78
C PHE A 1038 35.37 4.18 -28.74
N ALA A 1039 34.73 5.35 -28.54
CA ALA A 1039 33.59 5.58 -27.65
C ALA A 1039 32.25 5.61 -28.44
N PRO A 1040 31.07 5.55 -27.78
CA PRO A 1040 29.85 5.04 -28.42
C PRO A 1040 28.87 6.10 -28.96
N GLN A 1041 28.06 5.67 -29.94
CA GLN A 1041 26.69 6.10 -30.23
C GLN A 1041 25.93 4.90 -30.82
N SER A 1042 24.61 4.74 -30.69
CA SER A 1042 23.60 5.57 -29.99
C SER A 1042 22.53 4.67 -29.35
#